data_AF-A0A2T2S0G9-F1
#
_entry.id   AF-A0A2T2S0G9-F1
#
_cell.length_a   1.000
_cell.length_b   1.000
_cell.length_c   1.000
_cell.angle_alpha   90.00
_cell.angle_beta   90.00
_cell.angle_gamma   90.00
#
_symmetry.space_group_name_H-M   'P 1'
#
loop_
_entity.id
_entity.type
_entity.pdbx_description
1 polymer ?
#
loop_
_entity_poly.entity_id
_entity_poly.type
_entity_poly.pdbx_seq_one_letter_code
_entity_poly.pdbx_strand_id
1 'polypeptide(L)'
;MASERKRQERINRIRQSLSQQQAGTDSPAEPAAGSAVAARSWMRWLSWPLLGTTVILVSAGLGFTATQRLLSPQQTNCSVVFWPLASASQRLYCAQEAAQQGTADGLRRAFSLVEPLPANHPLQSEIQQNYQRWAQQMLALAEEKFQAGKLERAITIARSSLPDEANVDGIMTERIERWRSIWSRGEELIAQIERRVQQRQWNSAFDSAAQLAQIDNTYWSQTRYEQALESINTAREHSKKLAQAESQLEEGGVQNLLAAIRGARELVSDSYFHQEAQQLIARATDQLINEARYALKQYNWQQAAEIARALPEAADAQAQVADIKQLAEAGTDAARNTVSSLESAIDKAKQLGPDRPLHDRAQALIGRWQAAIEGVKILSQARETASEGGIDAWQAAISKADSVPQANPRYQQAQQAIQKWRRKIQIAQDRPILNKAQSVAQGGTVDAWQQAINIASQIEAGRPLYSQAQDKIGEWRYQIQLVRNRPILNRATSVAQGGNVGAWQRAIDIASDIGSGEALHQEAQANIRQWRAKIQRVKNRGRLNRAKRLANAGKYQQAINVAQQIGRGQPLHGQASARIQDWQQRLSAIRARQQRQQRQQRRQRRQQQQQQQRQQQQSSQGQSQQSQSEPRDMPEPPGPEPVRPSEIGSSP
;
A
#
# COMPACT_ATOMS: atom_id res chain seq x y z
N MET A 1 -6.58 -33.79 -5.55
CA MET A 1 -7.72 -34.73 -5.70
C MET A 1 -8.33 -34.79 -7.12
N ALA A 2 -8.67 -33.69 -7.81
CA ALA A 2 -9.20 -33.78 -9.19
C ALA A 2 -8.14 -33.95 -10.30
N SER A 3 -6.90 -33.53 -10.06
CA SER A 3 -5.77 -33.62 -10.99
C SER A 3 -5.12 -35.02 -11.04
N GLU A 4 -5.10 -35.75 -9.92
CA GLU A 4 -4.44 -37.05 -9.80
C GLU A 4 -5.17 -38.17 -10.57
N ARG A 5 -6.52 -38.16 -10.56
CA ARG A 5 -7.32 -39.14 -11.30
C ARG A 5 -7.05 -39.10 -12.81
N LYS A 6 -6.91 -37.89 -13.39
CA LYS A 6 -6.55 -37.71 -14.82
C LYS A 6 -5.11 -38.15 -15.13
N ARG A 7 -4.20 -38.16 -14.14
CA ARG A 7 -2.82 -38.65 -14.29
C ARG A 7 -2.77 -40.19 -14.28
N GLN A 8 -3.55 -40.83 -13.40
CA GLN A 8 -3.65 -42.30 -13.31
C GLN A 8 -4.33 -42.92 -14.54
N GLU A 9 -5.37 -42.30 -15.11
CA GLU A 9 -5.99 -42.77 -16.36
C GLU A 9 -5.04 -42.75 -17.58
N ARG A 10 -4.11 -41.79 -17.66
CA ARG A 10 -3.08 -41.79 -18.72
C ARG A 10 -2.07 -42.91 -18.53
N ILE A 11 -1.66 -43.21 -17.30
CA ILE A 11 -0.70 -44.28 -17.01
C ILE A 11 -1.29 -45.66 -17.35
N ASN A 12 -2.57 -45.90 -17.02
CA ASN A 12 -3.20 -47.20 -17.32
C ASN A 12 -3.39 -47.45 -18.84
N ARG A 13 -3.67 -46.42 -19.65
CA ARG A 13 -3.75 -46.59 -21.12
C ARG A 13 -2.42 -46.96 -21.75
N ILE A 14 -1.31 -46.37 -21.29
CA ILE A 14 0.04 -46.71 -21.76
C ILE A 14 0.43 -48.14 -21.37
N ARG A 15 -0.05 -48.61 -20.21
CA ARG A 15 0.18 -49.99 -19.73
C ARG A 15 -0.57 -51.05 -20.56
N GLN A 16 -1.77 -50.74 -21.06
CA GLN A 16 -2.51 -51.63 -21.95
C GLN A 16 -1.95 -51.71 -23.38
N SER A 17 -1.33 -50.64 -23.90
CA SER A 17 -0.69 -50.68 -25.23
C SER A 17 0.63 -51.47 -25.27
N LEU A 18 1.26 -51.72 -24.12
CA LEU A 18 2.53 -52.45 -24.02
C LEU A 18 2.37 -53.96 -23.77
N SER A 19 1.16 -54.44 -23.46
CA SER A 19 0.90 -55.85 -23.15
C SER A 19 0.45 -56.72 -24.34
N GLN A 20 0.55 -56.23 -25.58
CA GLN A 20 -0.01 -56.91 -26.75
C GLN A 20 0.99 -57.18 -27.90
N GLN A 21 2.30 -57.03 -27.66
CA GLN A 21 3.31 -57.15 -28.73
C GLN A 21 4.56 -57.98 -28.41
N GLN A 22 4.56 -58.76 -27.31
CA GLN A 22 5.64 -59.71 -27.00
C GLN A 22 5.10 -60.93 -26.22
N ALA A 23 4.75 -61.98 -26.97
CA ALA A 23 4.46 -63.32 -26.47
C ALA A 23 4.79 -64.35 -27.56
N GLY A 24 6.05 -64.33 -28.02
CA GLY A 24 6.60 -65.32 -28.93
C GLY A 24 7.54 -66.25 -28.16
N THR A 25 7.14 -67.52 -28.06
CA THR A 25 7.98 -68.71 -27.88
C THR A 25 9.08 -68.67 -26.81
N ASP A 26 8.85 -69.43 -25.74
CA ASP A 26 9.86 -70.35 -25.24
C ASP A 26 9.20 -71.69 -24.89
N SER A 27 9.89 -72.78 -25.20
CA SER A 27 9.53 -74.15 -24.83
C SER A 27 10.81 -74.94 -24.59
N PRO A 28 10.92 -75.68 -23.49
CA PRO A 28 11.87 -76.78 -23.43
C PRO A 28 11.24 -78.11 -22.96
N ALA A 29 11.89 -79.18 -23.42
CA ALA A 29 11.86 -80.55 -22.90
C ALA A 29 10.63 -81.46 -23.18
N GLU A 30 10.92 -82.48 -23.98
CA GLU A 30 10.35 -83.85 -23.94
C GLU A 30 10.49 -84.52 -22.53
N PRO A 31 9.79 -85.63 -22.19
CA PRO A 31 9.56 -86.77 -23.09
C PRO A 31 8.25 -87.59 -22.97
N ALA A 32 8.17 -88.59 -23.86
CA ALA A 32 7.60 -89.94 -23.69
C ALA A 32 6.24 -90.30 -24.36
N ALA A 33 6.36 -91.25 -25.31
CA ALA A 33 5.46 -92.37 -25.63
C ALA A 33 4.00 -92.09 -26.11
N GLY A 34 3.63 -92.66 -27.27
CA GLY A 34 2.22 -92.77 -27.68
C GLY A 34 1.99 -93.05 -29.17
N SER A 35 1.98 -94.33 -29.54
CA SER A 35 1.49 -94.91 -30.82
C SER A 35 0.32 -94.21 -31.54
N ALA A 36 0.34 -94.13 -32.87
CA ALA A 36 -0.45 -95.02 -33.77
C ALA A 36 -0.62 -94.53 -35.24
N VAL A 37 -0.22 -95.41 -36.17
CA VAL A 37 -0.91 -95.82 -37.43
C VAL A 37 -1.87 -94.85 -38.16
N ALA A 38 -1.50 -94.43 -39.38
CA ALA A 38 -2.24 -94.57 -40.65
C ALA A 38 -1.54 -93.74 -41.75
N ALA A 39 -1.16 -94.15 -42.98
CA ALA A 39 -1.57 -95.18 -43.95
C ALA A 39 -2.11 -94.53 -45.25
N ARG A 40 -1.75 -95.13 -46.40
CA ARG A 40 -2.17 -94.86 -47.79
C ARG A 40 -1.53 -93.61 -48.46
N SER A 41 -0.79 -93.68 -49.56
CA SER A 41 -0.74 -94.52 -50.80
C SER A 41 -1.53 -93.97 -51.98
N TRP A 42 -0.82 -93.59 -53.05
CA TRP A 42 -1.03 -93.98 -54.47
C TRP A 42 0.01 -93.20 -55.31
N MET A 43 0.87 -93.75 -56.18
CA MET A 43 0.94 -94.95 -57.03
C MET A 43 0.66 -94.66 -58.52
N ARG A 44 1.73 -94.76 -59.35
CA ARG A 44 1.77 -94.88 -60.83
C ARG A 44 1.23 -93.65 -61.61
N TRP A 45 1.73 -93.28 -62.78
CA TRP A 45 2.10 -94.09 -63.95
C TRP A 45 3.30 -93.47 -64.72
N LEU A 46 4.12 -94.32 -65.34
CA LEU A 46 5.25 -93.90 -66.17
C LEU A 46 5.15 -94.60 -67.54
N SER A 47 5.05 -93.85 -68.64
CA SER A 47 4.90 -94.41 -69.99
C SER A 47 5.64 -93.60 -71.06
N TRP A 48 6.90 -93.95 -71.30
CA TRP A 48 7.56 -94.11 -72.61
C TRP A 48 7.38 -93.04 -73.74
N PRO A 49 7.60 -91.73 -73.49
CA PRO A 49 8.56 -91.05 -74.39
C PRO A 49 9.57 -90.13 -73.67
N LEU A 50 9.68 -90.25 -72.34
CA LEU A 50 10.44 -89.31 -71.48
C LEU A 50 11.98 -89.42 -71.50
N LEU A 51 12.58 -90.26 -72.35
CA LEU A 51 14.04 -90.49 -72.40
C LEU A 51 14.77 -89.76 -73.55
N GLY A 52 14.07 -89.15 -74.50
CA GLY A 52 14.71 -88.45 -75.64
C GLY A 52 15.03 -86.98 -75.39
N THR A 53 14.07 -86.23 -74.82
CA THR A 53 14.16 -84.75 -74.69
C THR A 53 14.77 -84.29 -73.36
N THR A 54 14.93 -85.21 -72.41
CA THR A 54 15.50 -84.97 -71.07
C THR A 54 17.01 -84.77 -71.05
N VAL A 55 17.74 -85.11 -72.13
CA VAL A 55 19.21 -84.98 -72.19
C VAL A 55 19.67 -83.58 -72.64
N ILE A 56 18.97 -82.96 -73.59
CA ILE A 56 19.45 -81.71 -74.24
C ILE A 56 19.09 -80.47 -73.41
N LEU A 57 17.87 -80.38 -72.86
CA LEU A 57 17.45 -79.24 -72.04
C LEU A 57 18.15 -79.18 -70.67
N VAL A 58 18.47 -80.34 -70.07
CA VAL A 58 19.21 -80.41 -68.81
C VAL A 58 20.65 -79.93 -68.97
N SER A 59 21.30 -80.26 -70.09
CA SER A 59 22.70 -79.89 -70.34
C SER A 59 22.92 -78.36 -70.43
N ALA A 60 21.98 -77.62 -71.04
CA ALA A 60 22.05 -76.15 -71.11
C ALA A 60 21.73 -75.47 -69.76
N GLY A 61 20.72 -75.97 -69.02
CA GLY A 61 20.34 -75.43 -67.71
C GLY A 61 21.43 -75.61 -66.64
N LEU A 62 22.17 -76.72 -66.69
CA LEU A 62 23.29 -76.98 -65.78
C LEU A 62 24.49 -76.05 -66.06
N GLY A 63 24.80 -75.72 -67.32
CA GLY A 63 25.93 -74.84 -67.65
C GLY A 63 25.79 -73.42 -67.10
N PHE A 64 24.60 -72.81 -67.24
CA PHE A 64 24.35 -71.45 -66.77
C PHE A 64 24.26 -71.36 -65.24
N THR A 65 23.62 -72.36 -64.60
CA THR A 65 23.52 -72.40 -63.13
C THR A 65 24.85 -72.76 -62.47
N ALA A 66 25.69 -73.61 -63.07
CA ALA A 66 27.01 -73.94 -62.55
C ALA A 66 27.98 -72.73 -62.60
N THR A 67 27.99 -71.99 -63.71
CA THR A 67 28.86 -70.80 -63.85
C THR A 67 28.45 -69.66 -62.91
N GLN A 68 27.14 -69.43 -62.71
CA GLN A 68 26.65 -68.45 -61.74
C GLN A 68 26.95 -68.85 -60.27
N ARG A 69 27.05 -70.15 -59.98
CA ARG A 69 27.42 -70.70 -58.67
C ARG A 69 28.93 -70.80 -58.42
N LEU A 70 29.75 -70.76 -59.48
CA LEU A 70 31.22 -70.63 -59.38
C LEU A 70 31.67 -69.18 -59.17
N LEU A 71 30.90 -68.21 -59.68
CA LEU A 71 31.21 -66.78 -59.63
C LEU A 71 30.53 -66.04 -58.47
N SER A 72 29.69 -66.72 -57.68
CA SER A 72 29.25 -66.20 -56.39
C SER A 72 30.33 -66.49 -55.34
N PRO A 73 30.76 -65.51 -54.52
CA PRO A 73 31.67 -65.79 -53.42
C PRO A 73 30.97 -66.78 -52.48
N GLN A 74 31.71 -67.78 -52.00
CA GLN A 74 31.16 -68.74 -51.03
C GLN A 74 30.68 -67.96 -49.80
N GLN A 75 29.36 -67.93 -49.58
CA GLN A 75 28.81 -67.69 -48.26
C GLN A 75 29.12 -68.92 -47.41
N THR A 76 30.35 -68.96 -46.90
CA THR A 76 30.78 -69.94 -45.92
C THR A 76 29.96 -69.71 -44.66
N ASN A 77 28.98 -70.57 -44.38
CA ASN A 77 28.14 -70.44 -43.18
C ASN A 77 29.01 -70.63 -41.92
N CYS A 78 29.53 -69.53 -41.38
CA CYS A 78 30.42 -69.51 -40.21
C CYS A 78 29.74 -69.97 -38.90
N SER A 79 28.43 -70.26 -38.95
CA SER A 79 27.64 -70.85 -37.87
C SER A 79 27.76 -72.38 -37.75
N VAL A 80 28.32 -73.10 -38.75
CA VAL A 80 28.37 -74.58 -38.77
C VAL A 80 29.79 -75.15 -39.01
N VAL A 81 30.82 -74.37 -38.68
CA VAL A 81 32.23 -74.74 -38.92
C VAL A 81 32.77 -75.64 -37.81
N PHE A 82 33.33 -76.81 -38.17
CA PHE A 82 34.07 -77.66 -37.25
C PHE A 82 35.52 -77.17 -37.07
N TRP A 83 35.74 -76.32 -36.07
CA TRP A 83 37.01 -75.62 -35.85
C TRP A 83 38.29 -76.47 -35.85
N PRO A 84 38.33 -77.72 -35.35
CA PRO A 84 39.54 -78.54 -35.40
C PRO A 84 40.06 -78.88 -36.81
N LEU A 85 39.20 -78.81 -37.83
CA LEU A 85 39.57 -79.05 -39.24
C LEU A 85 39.46 -77.79 -40.13
N ALA A 86 39.08 -76.65 -39.55
CA ALA A 86 38.94 -75.39 -40.28
C ALA A 86 40.31 -74.82 -40.70
N SER A 87 40.46 -74.49 -41.98
CA SER A 87 41.68 -73.87 -42.49
C SER A 87 41.93 -72.49 -41.87
N ALA A 88 43.17 -72.04 -41.85
CA ALA A 88 43.52 -70.72 -41.31
C ALA A 88 42.84 -69.57 -42.07
N SER A 89 42.65 -69.70 -43.39
CA SER A 89 41.89 -68.71 -44.19
C SER A 89 40.40 -68.71 -43.85
N GLN A 90 39.79 -69.88 -43.59
CA GLN A 90 38.40 -69.97 -43.17
C GLN A 90 38.18 -69.43 -41.75
N ARG A 91 39.12 -69.69 -40.82
CA ARG A 91 39.15 -69.07 -39.49
C ARG A 91 39.24 -67.55 -39.57
N LEU A 92 40.16 -67.03 -40.38
CA LEU A 92 40.34 -65.58 -40.58
C LEU A 92 39.12 -64.93 -41.22
N TYR A 93 38.50 -65.56 -42.22
CA TYR A 93 37.26 -65.09 -42.85
C TYR A 93 36.10 -65.03 -41.85
N CYS A 94 35.84 -66.12 -41.10
CA CYS A 94 34.78 -66.14 -40.10
C CYS A 94 35.04 -65.19 -38.93
N ALA A 95 36.31 -64.94 -38.59
CA ALA A 95 36.69 -63.92 -37.61
C ALA A 95 36.41 -62.50 -38.13
N GLN A 96 36.74 -62.21 -39.40
CA GLN A 96 36.39 -60.95 -40.04
C GLN A 96 34.86 -60.74 -40.08
N GLU A 97 34.07 -61.78 -40.37
CA GLU A 97 32.59 -61.71 -40.32
C GLU A 97 32.06 -61.48 -38.89
N ALA A 98 32.62 -62.16 -37.89
CA ALA A 98 32.27 -61.94 -36.49
C ALA A 98 32.59 -60.51 -36.03
N ALA A 99 33.72 -59.95 -36.45
CA ALA A 99 34.10 -58.56 -36.17
C ALA A 99 33.21 -57.53 -36.91
N GLN A 100 32.79 -57.83 -38.14
CA GLN A 100 31.87 -56.96 -38.91
C GLN A 100 30.51 -56.74 -38.21
N GLN A 101 30.14 -57.58 -37.24
CA GLN A 101 28.95 -57.37 -36.41
C GLN A 101 29.05 -56.12 -35.51
N GLY A 102 30.25 -55.54 -35.33
CA GLY A 102 30.44 -54.27 -34.62
C GLY A 102 30.03 -54.31 -33.15
N THR A 103 30.07 -55.50 -32.52
CA THR A 103 29.71 -55.70 -31.10
C THR A 103 30.90 -56.25 -30.33
N ALA A 104 30.92 -56.03 -29.01
CA ALA A 104 31.91 -56.62 -28.11
C ALA A 104 31.99 -58.15 -28.28
N ASP A 105 30.84 -58.81 -28.37
CA ASP A 105 30.76 -60.27 -28.47
C ASP A 105 31.15 -60.77 -29.86
N GLY A 106 30.95 -59.97 -30.91
CA GLY A 106 31.47 -60.23 -32.25
C GLY A 106 33.00 -60.15 -32.31
N LEU A 107 33.59 -59.10 -31.72
CA LEU A 107 35.03 -58.89 -31.68
C LEU A 107 35.76 -59.93 -30.80
N ARG A 108 35.21 -60.25 -29.61
CA ARG A 108 35.73 -61.34 -28.76
C ARG A 108 35.73 -62.68 -29.50
N ARG A 109 34.66 -62.99 -30.24
CA ARG A 109 34.63 -64.17 -31.11
C ARG A 109 35.71 -64.10 -32.20
N ALA A 110 35.85 -62.96 -32.89
CA ALA A 110 36.88 -62.78 -33.91
C ALA A 110 38.30 -63.09 -33.40
N PHE A 111 38.67 -62.58 -32.22
CA PHE A 111 39.96 -62.91 -31.59
C PHE A 111 40.10 -64.42 -31.32
N SER A 112 39.12 -65.03 -30.62
CA SER A 112 39.19 -66.45 -30.23
C SER A 112 39.28 -67.46 -31.39
N LEU A 113 38.88 -67.07 -32.60
CA LEU A 113 38.96 -67.93 -33.79
C LEU A 113 40.37 -67.95 -34.43
N VAL A 114 41.14 -66.88 -34.21
CA VAL A 114 42.45 -66.63 -34.82
C VAL A 114 43.60 -66.88 -33.85
N GLU A 115 43.35 -66.71 -32.55
CA GLU A 115 44.26 -67.01 -31.43
C GLU A 115 44.96 -68.39 -31.52
N PRO A 116 44.32 -69.51 -31.92
CA PRO A 116 44.98 -70.82 -31.94
C PRO A 116 45.94 -71.05 -33.14
N LEU A 117 46.28 -70.02 -33.92
CA LEU A 117 47.14 -70.14 -35.11
C LEU A 117 48.60 -69.84 -34.77
N PRO A 118 49.56 -70.72 -35.13
CA PRO A 118 50.96 -70.58 -34.71
C PRO A 118 51.65 -69.34 -35.32
N ALA A 119 52.60 -68.75 -34.56
CA ALA A 119 53.33 -67.53 -34.89
C ALA A 119 54.14 -67.56 -36.21
N ASN A 120 54.40 -68.74 -36.78
CA ASN A 120 55.12 -68.91 -38.06
C ASN A 120 54.18 -69.07 -39.28
N HIS A 121 52.88 -68.81 -39.14
CA HIS A 121 51.91 -69.04 -40.21
C HIS A 121 51.97 -67.97 -41.33
N PRO A 122 51.85 -68.31 -42.64
CA PRO A 122 51.99 -67.36 -43.75
C PRO A 122 51.05 -66.13 -43.71
N LEU A 123 49.88 -66.24 -43.06
CA LEU A 123 48.92 -65.15 -42.91
C LEU A 123 49.16 -64.25 -41.69
N GLN A 124 50.26 -64.41 -40.93
CA GLN A 124 50.44 -63.68 -39.66
C GLN A 124 50.47 -62.16 -39.79
N SER A 125 51.00 -61.62 -40.90
CA SER A 125 50.95 -60.16 -41.15
C SER A 125 49.51 -59.64 -41.27
N GLU A 126 48.63 -60.40 -41.94
CA GLU A 126 47.21 -60.04 -42.10
C GLU A 126 46.44 -60.22 -40.78
N ILE A 127 46.75 -61.29 -40.05
CA ILE A 127 46.23 -61.55 -38.69
C ILE A 127 46.58 -60.38 -37.76
N GLN A 128 47.83 -59.92 -37.73
CA GLN A 128 48.27 -58.84 -36.85
C GLN A 128 47.62 -57.49 -37.20
N GLN A 129 47.45 -57.19 -38.50
CA GLN A 129 46.69 -56.00 -38.93
C GLN A 129 45.22 -56.06 -38.52
N ASN A 130 44.61 -57.25 -38.59
CA ASN A 130 43.23 -57.47 -38.15
C ASN A 130 43.10 -57.36 -36.62
N TYR A 131 44.05 -57.92 -35.84
CA TYR A 131 44.12 -57.73 -34.39
C TYR A 131 44.10 -56.26 -34.00
N GLN A 132 44.98 -55.44 -34.60
CA GLN A 132 45.03 -53.99 -34.34
C GLN A 132 43.71 -53.29 -34.71
N ARG A 133 43.10 -53.64 -35.83
CA ARG A 133 41.82 -53.04 -36.28
C ARG A 133 40.66 -53.41 -35.35
N TRP A 134 40.55 -54.67 -34.96
CA TRP A 134 39.51 -55.16 -34.05
C TRP A 134 39.69 -54.59 -32.63
N ALA A 135 40.93 -54.43 -32.18
CA ALA A 135 41.25 -53.78 -30.91
C ALA A 135 40.85 -52.29 -30.91
N GLN A 136 41.10 -51.57 -32.02
CA GLN A 136 40.61 -50.19 -32.19
C GLN A 136 39.06 -50.12 -32.20
N GLN A 137 38.38 -51.06 -32.86
CA GLN A 137 36.92 -51.17 -32.83
C GLN A 137 36.40 -51.49 -31.42
N MET A 138 37.11 -52.32 -30.66
CA MET A 138 36.75 -52.66 -29.29
C MET A 138 36.90 -51.43 -28.36
N LEU A 139 37.99 -50.66 -28.53
CA LEU A 139 38.16 -49.39 -27.85
C LEU A 139 37.11 -48.35 -28.23
N ALA A 140 36.65 -48.29 -29.49
CA ALA A 140 35.59 -47.37 -29.89
C ALA A 140 34.24 -47.70 -29.19
N LEU A 141 33.91 -48.99 -29.04
CA LEU A 141 32.71 -49.44 -28.31
C LEU A 141 32.80 -49.19 -26.81
N ALA A 142 34.00 -49.33 -26.22
CA ALA A 142 34.25 -48.97 -24.83
C ALA A 142 34.20 -47.45 -24.62
N GLU A 143 34.79 -46.66 -25.52
CA GLU A 143 34.74 -45.19 -25.55
C GLU A 143 33.29 -44.71 -25.59
N GLU A 144 32.41 -45.29 -26.41
CA GLU A 144 30.96 -44.98 -26.41
C GLU A 144 30.33 -45.16 -25.01
N LYS A 145 30.71 -46.22 -24.27
CA LYS A 145 30.19 -46.44 -22.91
C LYS A 145 30.80 -45.47 -21.90
N PHE A 146 32.07 -45.09 -22.06
CA PHE A 146 32.72 -44.06 -21.24
C PHE A 146 32.05 -42.70 -21.45
N GLN A 147 31.88 -42.27 -22.71
CA GLN A 147 31.18 -41.04 -23.10
C GLN A 147 29.73 -41.02 -22.59
N ALA A 148 29.07 -42.18 -22.51
CA ALA A 148 27.73 -42.35 -21.92
C ALA A 148 27.71 -42.50 -20.38
N GLY A 149 28.78 -42.14 -19.67
CA GLY A 149 28.84 -42.10 -18.20
C GLY A 149 29.00 -43.46 -17.52
N LYS A 150 29.44 -44.50 -18.23
CA LYS A 150 29.51 -45.89 -17.75
C LYS A 150 30.95 -46.40 -17.72
N LEU A 151 31.83 -45.70 -17.00
CA LEU A 151 33.27 -46.00 -16.89
C LEU A 151 33.54 -47.50 -16.64
N GLU A 152 32.93 -48.10 -15.62
CA GLU A 152 33.17 -49.52 -15.29
C GLU A 152 32.81 -50.48 -16.43
N ARG A 153 31.77 -50.16 -17.22
CA ARG A 153 31.43 -50.95 -18.42
C ARG A 153 32.44 -50.72 -19.54
N ALA A 154 32.94 -49.51 -19.72
CA ALA A 154 34.01 -49.22 -20.69
C ALA A 154 35.29 -49.99 -20.36
N ILE A 155 35.73 -49.94 -19.09
CA ILE A 155 36.91 -50.69 -18.60
C ILE A 155 36.70 -52.20 -18.77
N THR A 156 35.50 -52.71 -18.43
CA THR A 156 35.17 -54.14 -18.61
C THR A 156 35.28 -54.56 -20.08
N ILE A 157 34.72 -53.77 -21.00
CA ILE A 157 34.76 -54.05 -22.45
C ILE A 157 36.20 -54.01 -22.98
N ALA A 158 37.01 -53.03 -22.56
CA ALA A 158 38.41 -52.92 -22.97
C ALA A 158 39.31 -54.04 -22.40
N ARG A 159 38.92 -54.67 -21.28
CA ARG A 159 39.66 -55.79 -20.66
C ARG A 159 39.12 -57.18 -21.03
N SER A 160 37.95 -57.28 -21.66
CA SER A 160 37.34 -58.57 -21.95
C SER A 160 37.99 -59.29 -23.14
N SER A 161 39.02 -60.09 -22.82
CA SER A 161 39.68 -61.11 -23.65
C SER A 161 40.33 -60.61 -24.95
N LEU A 162 41.63 -60.32 -24.85
CA LEU A 162 42.63 -60.26 -25.93
C LEU A 162 43.76 -61.25 -25.56
N PRO A 163 44.42 -61.91 -26.53
CA PRO A 163 45.56 -62.77 -26.25
C PRO A 163 46.86 -61.97 -26.02
N ASP A 164 47.63 -62.34 -24.99
CA ASP A 164 48.90 -61.70 -24.57
C ASP A 164 49.93 -61.55 -25.71
N GLU A 165 49.88 -62.42 -26.72
CA GLU A 165 50.82 -62.40 -27.86
C GLU A 165 50.58 -61.22 -28.83
N ALA A 166 49.44 -60.55 -28.78
CA ALA A 166 49.04 -59.56 -29.79
C ALA A 166 49.81 -58.23 -29.70
N ASN A 167 50.51 -57.95 -28.58
CA ASN A 167 51.22 -56.69 -28.32
C ASN A 167 50.32 -55.43 -28.45
N VAL A 168 49.06 -55.54 -28.00
CA VAL A 168 48.06 -54.45 -28.02
C VAL A 168 47.71 -53.94 -26.62
N ASP A 169 48.14 -54.63 -25.56
CA ASP A 169 47.78 -54.33 -24.17
C ASP A 169 48.28 -52.96 -23.68
N GLY A 170 49.37 -52.46 -24.25
CA GLY A 170 49.86 -51.10 -24.00
C GLY A 170 48.82 -50.04 -24.39
N ILE A 171 48.21 -50.16 -25.57
CA ILE A 171 47.20 -49.22 -26.09
C ILE A 171 45.91 -49.29 -25.26
N MET A 172 45.52 -50.50 -24.84
CA MET A 172 44.36 -50.74 -23.97
C MET A 172 44.57 -50.12 -22.58
N THR A 173 45.73 -50.35 -21.97
CA THR A 173 46.07 -49.87 -20.63
C THR A 173 46.19 -48.35 -20.61
N GLU A 174 46.87 -47.74 -21.59
CA GLU A 174 46.96 -46.29 -21.74
C GLU A 174 45.57 -45.63 -21.84
N ARG A 175 44.67 -46.23 -22.64
CA ARG A 175 43.30 -45.74 -22.80
C ARG A 175 42.48 -45.83 -21.51
N ILE A 176 42.60 -46.93 -20.77
CA ILE A 176 41.91 -47.13 -19.48
C ILE A 176 42.39 -46.12 -18.43
N GLU A 177 43.70 -45.88 -18.33
CA GLU A 177 44.24 -44.89 -17.39
C GLU A 177 43.87 -43.45 -17.78
N ARG A 178 43.81 -43.14 -19.09
CA ARG A 178 43.22 -41.87 -19.58
C ARG A 178 41.77 -41.70 -19.11
N TRP A 179 40.90 -42.71 -19.30
CA TRP A 179 39.51 -42.63 -18.84
C TRP A 179 39.39 -42.43 -17.33
N ARG A 180 40.20 -43.16 -16.53
CA ARG A 180 40.26 -43.02 -15.06
C ARG A 180 40.67 -41.62 -14.62
N SER A 181 41.71 -41.06 -15.25
CA SER A 181 42.19 -39.70 -14.99
C SER A 181 41.13 -38.64 -15.31
N ILE A 182 40.50 -38.74 -16.49
CA ILE A 182 39.40 -37.85 -16.91
C ILE A 182 38.20 -37.95 -15.94
N TRP A 183 37.85 -39.17 -15.51
CA TRP A 183 36.74 -39.41 -14.59
C TRP A 183 36.99 -38.82 -13.19
N SER A 184 38.15 -39.11 -12.61
CA SER A 184 38.57 -38.56 -11.31
C SER A 184 38.59 -37.02 -11.33
N ARG A 185 39.01 -36.41 -12.45
CA ARG A 185 38.95 -34.96 -12.63
C ARG A 185 37.52 -34.41 -12.64
N GLY A 186 36.56 -35.14 -13.20
CA GLY A 186 35.14 -34.80 -13.17
C GLY A 186 34.54 -34.87 -11.76
N GLU A 187 34.86 -35.93 -11.02
CA GLU A 187 34.42 -36.12 -9.62
C GLU A 187 34.97 -35.02 -8.70
N GLU A 188 36.27 -34.69 -8.80
CA GLU A 188 36.87 -33.59 -8.03
C GLU A 188 36.25 -32.24 -8.38
N LEU A 189 35.90 -31.98 -9.65
CA LEU A 189 35.24 -30.74 -10.04
C LEU A 189 33.81 -30.64 -9.48
N ILE A 190 33.04 -31.73 -9.45
CA ILE A 190 31.75 -31.76 -8.74
C ILE A 190 31.93 -31.49 -7.24
N ALA A 191 32.87 -32.16 -6.59
CA ALA A 191 33.15 -31.95 -5.16
C ALA A 191 33.64 -30.52 -4.85
N GLN A 192 34.28 -29.84 -5.81
CA GLN A 192 34.59 -28.41 -5.70
C GLN A 192 33.36 -27.53 -5.87
N ILE A 193 32.46 -27.84 -6.81
CA ILE A 193 31.21 -27.11 -7.02
C ILE A 193 30.35 -27.16 -5.76
N GLU A 194 30.13 -28.35 -5.19
CA GLU A 194 29.33 -28.53 -3.97
C GLU A 194 29.89 -27.74 -2.78
N ARG A 195 31.20 -27.82 -2.52
CA ARG A 195 31.88 -27.04 -1.47
C ARG A 195 31.76 -25.52 -1.71
N ARG A 196 31.95 -25.06 -2.95
CA ARG A 196 31.84 -23.63 -3.31
C ARG A 196 30.40 -23.11 -3.19
N VAL A 197 29.40 -23.93 -3.53
CA VAL A 197 27.97 -23.64 -3.35
C VAL A 197 27.62 -23.49 -1.87
N GLN A 198 28.04 -24.43 -1.01
CA GLN A 198 27.85 -24.34 0.44
C GLN A 198 28.49 -23.07 1.01
N GLN A 199 29.69 -22.72 0.55
CA GLN A 199 30.41 -21.51 0.94
C GLN A 199 29.90 -20.22 0.25
N ARG A 200 28.80 -20.28 -0.52
CA ARG A 200 28.20 -19.16 -1.27
C ARG A 200 29.16 -18.49 -2.28
N GLN A 201 30.20 -19.19 -2.73
CA GLN A 201 31.21 -18.74 -3.69
C GLN A 201 30.73 -18.93 -5.14
N TRP A 202 29.65 -18.23 -5.52
CA TRP A 202 28.93 -18.46 -6.77
C TRP A 202 29.79 -18.40 -8.03
N ASN A 203 30.62 -17.36 -8.17
CA ASN A 203 31.49 -17.19 -9.35
C ASN A 203 32.42 -18.39 -9.50
N SER A 204 33.11 -18.78 -8.42
CA SER A 204 34.01 -19.92 -8.40
C SER A 204 33.28 -21.25 -8.62
N ALA A 205 32.02 -21.40 -8.21
CA ALA A 205 31.21 -22.57 -8.54
C ALA A 205 30.92 -22.65 -10.06
N PHE A 206 30.55 -21.52 -10.68
CA PHE A 206 30.39 -21.44 -12.15
C PHE A 206 31.72 -21.66 -12.89
N ASP A 207 32.85 -21.17 -12.38
CA ASP A 207 34.18 -21.42 -12.97
C ASP A 207 34.55 -22.92 -12.96
N SER A 208 34.21 -23.64 -11.88
CA SER A 208 34.37 -25.10 -11.82
C SER A 208 33.41 -25.82 -12.75
N ALA A 209 32.16 -25.35 -12.92
CA ALA A 209 31.23 -25.91 -13.91
C ALA A 209 31.72 -25.66 -15.35
N ALA A 210 32.29 -24.49 -15.66
CA ALA A 210 32.90 -24.20 -16.95
C ALA A 210 34.13 -25.08 -17.25
N GLN A 211 34.90 -25.48 -16.22
CA GLN A 211 35.94 -26.50 -16.36
C GLN A 211 35.37 -27.90 -16.56
N LEU A 212 34.22 -28.22 -15.94
CA LEU A 212 33.52 -29.50 -16.14
C LEU A 212 33.02 -29.64 -17.60
N ALA A 213 32.56 -28.55 -18.21
CA ALA A 213 32.20 -28.46 -19.63
C ALA A 213 33.38 -28.69 -20.60
N GLN A 214 34.63 -28.53 -20.13
CA GLN A 214 35.85 -28.74 -20.92
C GLN A 214 36.43 -30.15 -20.78
N ILE A 215 35.81 -31.03 -19.97
CA ILE A 215 36.22 -32.42 -19.84
C ILE A 215 35.92 -33.17 -21.15
N ASP A 216 36.91 -33.94 -21.62
CA ASP A 216 36.85 -34.82 -22.80
C ASP A 216 35.97 -36.07 -22.56
N ASN A 217 34.72 -35.83 -22.17
CA ASN A 217 33.70 -36.83 -21.90
C ASN A 217 32.31 -36.19 -21.96
N THR A 218 31.41 -36.72 -22.79
CA THR A 218 30.07 -36.16 -23.06
C THR A 218 29.17 -36.16 -21.82
N TYR A 219 29.21 -37.22 -21.01
CA TYR A 219 28.45 -37.28 -19.76
C TYR A 219 28.89 -36.21 -18.76
N TRP A 220 30.20 -35.93 -18.64
CA TRP A 220 30.69 -34.83 -17.80
C TRP A 220 30.37 -33.46 -18.40
N SER A 221 30.69 -33.23 -19.68
CA SER A 221 30.60 -31.91 -20.32
C SER A 221 29.20 -31.46 -20.70
N GLN A 222 28.25 -32.39 -20.84
CA GLN A 222 26.84 -32.09 -21.10
C GLN A 222 25.99 -32.44 -19.87
N THR A 223 25.77 -33.73 -19.59
CA THR A 223 24.77 -34.17 -18.59
C THR A 223 25.06 -33.69 -17.17
N ARG A 224 26.30 -33.86 -16.69
CA ARG A 224 26.68 -33.43 -15.33
C ARG A 224 26.94 -31.93 -15.24
N TYR A 225 27.38 -31.30 -16.32
CA TYR A 225 27.46 -29.85 -16.43
C TYR A 225 26.09 -29.17 -16.32
N GLU A 226 25.07 -29.64 -17.05
CA GLU A 226 23.71 -29.11 -16.96
C GLU A 226 23.13 -29.29 -15.54
N GLN A 227 23.29 -30.47 -14.93
CA GLN A 227 22.88 -30.73 -13.55
C GLN A 227 23.62 -29.84 -12.55
N ALA A 228 24.92 -29.61 -12.75
CA ALA A 228 25.71 -28.69 -11.93
C ALA A 228 25.18 -27.26 -12.05
N LEU A 229 24.96 -26.75 -13.27
CA LEU A 229 24.38 -25.41 -13.49
C LEU A 229 22.99 -25.27 -12.84
N GLU A 230 22.12 -26.26 -12.97
CA GLU A 230 20.80 -26.26 -12.33
C GLU A 230 20.96 -26.17 -10.81
N SER A 231 21.77 -27.06 -10.20
CA SER A 231 22.00 -27.05 -8.75
C SER A 231 22.62 -25.76 -8.22
N ILE A 232 23.56 -25.13 -8.93
CA ILE A 232 24.15 -23.83 -8.56
C ILE A 232 23.08 -22.74 -8.60
N ASN A 233 22.24 -22.69 -9.65
CA ASN A 233 21.20 -21.69 -9.80
C ASN A 233 20.10 -21.84 -8.73
N THR A 234 19.62 -23.07 -8.49
CA THR A 234 18.65 -23.38 -7.43
C THR A 234 19.22 -23.04 -6.05
N ALA A 235 20.47 -23.40 -5.76
CA ALA A 235 21.13 -23.03 -4.51
C ALA A 235 21.27 -21.51 -4.34
N ARG A 236 21.57 -20.77 -5.41
CA ARG A 236 21.64 -19.30 -5.39
C ARG A 236 20.27 -18.67 -5.12
N GLU A 237 19.19 -19.21 -5.69
CA GLU A 237 17.83 -18.76 -5.37
C GLU A 237 17.46 -19.07 -3.92
N HIS A 238 17.78 -20.27 -3.44
CA HIS A 238 17.56 -20.69 -2.05
C HIS A 238 18.34 -19.81 -1.07
N SER A 239 19.61 -19.48 -1.36
CA SER A 239 20.40 -18.56 -0.55
C SER A 239 19.83 -17.14 -0.54
N LYS A 240 19.21 -16.68 -1.63
CA LYS A 240 18.53 -15.37 -1.66
C LYS A 240 17.27 -15.37 -0.78
N LYS A 241 16.47 -16.43 -0.87
CA LYS A 241 15.28 -16.63 -0.01
C LYS A 241 15.66 -16.72 1.47
N LEU A 242 16.74 -17.43 1.79
CA LEU A 242 17.26 -17.53 3.15
C LEU A 242 17.72 -16.15 3.67
N ALA A 243 18.54 -15.41 2.92
CA ALA A 243 18.98 -14.07 3.31
C ALA A 243 17.82 -13.07 3.51
N GLN A 244 16.75 -13.21 2.71
CA GLN A 244 15.52 -12.43 2.93
C GLN A 244 14.82 -12.81 4.25
N ALA A 245 14.74 -14.10 4.58
CA ALA A 245 14.21 -14.57 5.86
C ALA A 245 15.10 -14.15 7.05
N GLU A 246 16.42 -14.08 6.88
CA GLU A 246 17.35 -13.58 7.90
C GLU A 246 17.13 -12.09 8.16
N SER A 247 17.02 -11.27 7.11
CA SER A 247 16.70 -9.85 7.25
C SER A 247 15.34 -9.62 7.94
N GLN A 248 14.34 -10.47 7.66
CA GLN A 248 13.04 -10.43 8.35
C GLN A 248 13.14 -10.84 9.83
N LEU A 249 14.07 -11.74 10.17
CA LEU A 249 14.37 -12.08 11.57
C LEU A 249 15.07 -10.92 12.29
N GLU A 250 15.99 -10.22 11.64
CA GLU A 250 16.72 -9.08 12.20
C GLU A 250 15.84 -7.83 12.39
N GLU A 251 14.94 -7.53 11.45
CA GLU A 251 13.93 -6.48 11.61
C GLU A 251 13.00 -6.74 12.81
N GLY A 252 12.76 -8.01 13.11
CA GLY A 252 11.92 -8.44 14.22
C GLY A 252 10.44 -8.05 14.08
N GLY A 253 9.69 -8.24 15.16
CA GLY A 253 8.25 -8.01 15.19
C GLY A 253 7.44 -9.16 14.56
N VAL A 254 6.21 -9.32 15.04
CA VAL A 254 5.39 -10.53 14.81
C VAL A 254 5.24 -10.91 13.33
N GLN A 255 4.97 -9.94 12.45
CA GLN A 255 4.69 -10.24 11.04
C GLN A 255 5.94 -10.65 10.27
N ASN A 256 7.09 -10.00 10.53
CA ASN A 256 8.34 -10.33 9.88
C ASN A 256 8.87 -11.69 10.37
N LEU A 257 8.79 -11.99 11.67
CA LEU A 257 9.18 -13.31 12.20
C LEU A 257 8.31 -14.44 11.63
N LEU A 258 7.01 -14.22 11.43
CA LEU A 258 6.12 -15.18 10.76
C LEU A 258 6.35 -15.27 9.24
N ALA A 259 6.92 -14.25 8.60
CA ALA A 259 7.38 -14.31 7.22
C ALA A 259 8.70 -15.08 7.11
N ALA A 260 9.65 -14.83 8.01
CA ALA A 260 10.93 -15.50 8.11
C ALA A 260 10.78 -17.02 8.28
N ILE A 261 9.91 -17.46 9.19
CA ILE A 261 9.58 -18.89 9.38
C ILE A 261 8.99 -19.52 8.12
N ARG A 262 8.10 -18.82 7.40
CA ARG A 262 7.53 -19.33 6.14
C ARG A 262 8.57 -19.45 5.04
N GLY A 263 9.36 -18.39 4.81
CA GLY A 263 10.42 -18.38 3.79
C GLY A 263 11.47 -19.47 4.05
N ALA A 264 11.87 -19.67 5.31
CA ALA A 264 12.79 -20.74 5.69
C ALA A 264 12.18 -22.15 5.57
N ARG A 265 10.86 -22.32 5.78
CA ARG A 265 10.17 -23.61 5.61
C ARG A 265 9.96 -24.02 4.15
N GLU A 266 9.88 -23.07 3.23
CA GLU A 266 9.83 -23.34 1.79
C GLU A 266 11.16 -23.94 1.26
N LEU A 267 12.25 -23.82 2.03
CA LEU A 267 13.53 -24.46 1.76
C LEU A 267 13.47 -25.94 2.22
N VAL A 268 13.06 -26.80 1.28
CA VAL A 268 12.92 -28.26 1.43
C VAL A 268 14.19 -28.94 1.98
N SER A 269 14.05 -30.14 2.54
CA SER A 269 15.13 -31.00 3.07
C SER A 269 16.34 -31.16 2.15
N ASP A 270 16.14 -31.10 0.83
CA ASP A 270 17.16 -31.35 -0.18
C ASP A 270 17.95 -30.07 -0.55
N SER A 271 17.75 -28.97 0.17
CA SER A 271 18.49 -27.72 0.00
C SER A 271 19.83 -27.75 0.73
N TYR A 272 20.91 -27.29 0.08
CA TYR A 272 22.24 -27.10 0.68
C TYR A 272 22.22 -26.29 1.99
N PHE A 273 21.22 -25.44 2.19
CA PHE A 273 21.08 -24.57 3.37
C PHE A 273 20.04 -25.06 4.40
N HIS A 274 19.66 -26.34 4.38
CA HIS A 274 18.61 -26.87 5.25
C HIS A 274 18.89 -26.66 6.75
N GLN A 275 20.13 -26.87 7.20
CA GLN A 275 20.53 -26.66 8.60
C GLN A 275 20.43 -25.19 9.02
N GLU A 276 20.85 -24.26 8.16
CA GLU A 276 20.73 -22.81 8.42
C GLU A 276 19.26 -22.36 8.48
N ALA A 277 18.42 -22.90 7.59
CA ALA A 277 16.98 -22.67 7.60
C ALA A 277 16.31 -23.20 8.88
N GLN A 278 16.69 -24.38 9.37
CA GLN A 278 16.22 -24.91 10.66
C GLN A 278 16.62 -24.00 11.84
N GLN A 279 17.88 -23.54 11.88
CA GLN A 279 18.38 -22.63 12.92
C GLN A 279 17.67 -21.27 12.89
N LEU A 280 17.33 -20.76 11.71
CA LEU A 280 16.52 -19.56 11.53
C LEU A 280 15.11 -19.76 12.08
N ILE A 281 14.44 -20.87 11.73
CA ILE A 281 13.10 -21.19 12.23
C ILE A 281 13.10 -21.28 13.76
N ALA A 282 14.09 -21.92 14.37
CA ALA A 282 14.23 -22.00 15.82
C ALA A 282 14.36 -20.60 16.46
N ARG A 283 15.33 -19.78 16.00
CA ARG A 283 15.54 -18.41 16.51
C ARG A 283 14.30 -17.52 16.36
N ALA A 284 13.61 -17.58 15.21
CA ALA A 284 12.36 -16.82 14.99
C ALA A 284 11.21 -17.32 15.88
N THR A 285 11.14 -18.63 16.14
CA THR A 285 10.16 -19.24 17.04
C THR A 285 10.36 -18.76 18.48
N ASP A 286 11.61 -18.76 18.96
CA ASP A 286 11.95 -18.28 20.31
C ASP A 286 11.62 -16.78 20.50
N GLN A 287 11.92 -15.95 19.50
CA GLN A 287 11.55 -14.53 19.55
C GLN A 287 10.03 -14.33 19.57
N LEU A 288 9.27 -15.05 18.71
CA LEU A 288 7.80 -15.00 18.71
C LEU A 288 7.18 -15.50 20.03
N ILE A 289 7.75 -16.54 20.66
CA ILE A 289 7.32 -17.02 21.97
C ILE A 289 7.51 -15.93 23.03
N ASN A 290 8.63 -15.20 23.00
CA ASN A 290 8.86 -14.07 23.91
C ASN A 290 7.88 -12.91 23.65
N GLU A 291 7.60 -12.57 22.39
CA GLU A 291 6.55 -11.60 22.02
C GLU A 291 5.16 -12.03 22.51
N ALA A 292 4.81 -13.32 22.39
CA ALA A 292 3.54 -13.83 22.88
C ALA A 292 3.44 -13.83 24.41
N ARG A 293 4.53 -14.17 25.12
CA ARG A 293 4.63 -14.03 26.59
C ARG A 293 4.52 -12.56 27.02
N TYR A 294 5.08 -11.63 26.25
CA TYR A 294 4.92 -10.19 26.47
C TYR A 294 3.48 -9.73 26.22
N ALA A 295 2.84 -10.17 25.13
CA ALA A 295 1.42 -9.92 24.85
C ALA A 295 0.51 -10.44 25.99
N LEU A 296 0.75 -11.66 26.50
CA LEU A 296 0.08 -12.17 27.69
C LEU A 296 0.35 -11.30 28.93
N LYS A 297 1.57 -10.79 29.12
CA LYS A 297 1.92 -9.87 30.22
C LYS A 297 1.10 -8.59 30.18
N GLN A 298 0.94 -8.01 28.99
CA GLN A 298 0.17 -6.79 28.72
C GLN A 298 -1.35 -7.02 28.59
N TYR A 299 -1.83 -8.25 28.81
CA TYR A 299 -3.24 -8.63 28.63
C TYR A 299 -3.76 -8.47 27.18
N ASN A 300 -2.86 -8.47 26.19
CA ASN A 300 -3.22 -8.49 24.77
C ASN A 300 -3.48 -9.93 24.31
N TRP A 301 -4.65 -10.44 24.69
CA TRP A 301 -5.07 -11.82 24.45
C TRP A 301 -5.14 -12.18 22.98
N GLN A 302 -5.61 -11.25 22.14
CA GLN A 302 -5.73 -11.48 20.70
C GLN A 302 -4.36 -11.70 20.06
N GLN A 303 -3.39 -10.82 20.30
CA GLN A 303 -2.04 -10.96 19.75
C GLN A 303 -1.34 -12.23 20.25
N ALA A 304 -1.50 -12.59 21.53
CA ALA A 304 -0.97 -13.84 22.07
C ALA A 304 -1.59 -15.08 21.38
N ALA A 305 -2.91 -15.07 21.13
CA ALA A 305 -3.60 -16.15 20.42
C ALA A 305 -3.22 -16.22 18.93
N GLU A 306 -3.04 -15.08 18.26
CA GLU A 306 -2.60 -15.01 16.87
C GLU A 306 -1.19 -15.60 16.71
N ILE A 307 -0.24 -15.20 17.55
CA ILE A 307 1.12 -15.77 17.54
C ILE A 307 1.07 -17.28 17.82
N ALA A 308 0.36 -17.72 18.87
CA ALA A 308 0.30 -19.14 19.22
C ALA A 308 -0.35 -20.04 18.15
N ARG A 309 -1.25 -19.48 17.31
CA ARG A 309 -1.84 -20.21 16.17
C ARG A 309 -0.95 -20.23 14.93
N ALA A 310 -0.08 -19.24 14.78
CA ALA A 310 0.81 -19.10 13.62
C ALA A 310 2.19 -19.76 13.84
N LEU A 311 2.55 -20.05 15.09
CA LEU A 311 3.77 -20.75 15.47
C LEU A 311 3.79 -22.21 14.98
N PRO A 312 4.98 -22.73 14.60
CA PRO A 312 5.15 -24.12 14.20
C PRO A 312 5.03 -25.09 15.39
N GLU A 313 4.60 -26.32 15.12
CA GLU A 313 4.85 -27.45 16.03
C GLU A 313 6.35 -27.80 16.00
N ALA A 314 7.13 -27.15 16.86
CA ALA A 314 8.49 -27.55 17.21
C ALA A 314 8.46 -28.29 18.54
N ALA A 315 9.06 -29.49 18.60
CA ALA A 315 8.93 -30.40 19.75
C ALA A 315 9.26 -29.74 21.10
N ASP A 316 10.37 -29.00 21.17
CA ASP A 316 10.85 -28.37 22.41
C ASP A 316 10.00 -27.15 22.84
N ALA A 317 9.31 -26.52 21.90
CA ALA A 317 8.46 -25.34 22.13
C ALA A 317 6.98 -25.68 22.33
N GLN A 318 6.53 -26.89 21.95
CA GLN A 318 5.12 -27.27 21.86
C GLN A 318 4.36 -27.07 23.19
N ALA A 319 5.01 -27.34 24.33
CA ALA A 319 4.44 -27.08 25.64
C ALA A 319 4.18 -25.58 25.89
N GLN A 320 5.13 -24.71 25.54
CA GLN A 320 4.98 -23.25 25.70
C GLN A 320 3.90 -22.69 24.78
N VAL A 321 3.85 -23.14 23.52
CA VAL A 321 2.84 -22.69 22.54
C VAL A 321 1.43 -23.09 22.98
N ALA A 322 1.26 -24.32 23.49
CA ALA A 322 0.00 -24.79 24.05
C ALA A 322 -0.43 -23.97 25.28
N ASP A 323 0.49 -23.70 26.21
CA ASP A 323 0.23 -22.85 27.38
C ASP A 323 -0.19 -21.43 26.96
N ILE A 324 0.51 -20.82 25.99
CA ILE A 324 0.20 -19.48 25.50
C ILE A 324 -1.21 -19.44 24.91
N LYS A 325 -1.55 -20.40 24.04
CA LYS A 325 -2.88 -20.51 23.44
C LYS A 325 -3.96 -20.61 24.50
N GLN A 326 -3.79 -21.49 25.49
CA GLN A 326 -4.74 -21.72 26.56
C GLN A 326 -4.92 -20.48 27.47
N LEU A 327 -3.84 -19.80 27.83
CA LEU A 327 -3.90 -18.57 28.61
C LEU A 327 -4.48 -17.38 27.82
N ALA A 328 -4.26 -17.32 26.51
CA ALA A 328 -4.87 -16.33 25.64
C ALA A 328 -6.39 -16.55 25.48
N GLU A 329 -6.83 -17.80 25.33
CA GLU A 329 -8.25 -18.17 25.31
C GLU A 329 -8.93 -17.88 26.66
N ALA A 330 -8.31 -18.24 27.78
CA ALA A 330 -8.78 -17.89 29.12
C ALA A 330 -8.86 -16.36 29.32
N GLY A 331 -7.84 -15.63 28.91
CA GLY A 331 -7.83 -14.16 28.99
C GLY A 331 -8.92 -13.50 28.13
N THR A 332 -9.23 -14.08 26.97
CA THR A 332 -10.35 -13.65 26.11
C THR A 332 -11.70 -13.84 26.80
N ASP A 333 -11.89 -14.93 27.56
CA ASP A 333 -13.08 -15.10 28.39
C ASP A 333 -13.15 -14.08 29.54
N ALA A 334 -12.04 -13.87 30.24
CA ALA A 334 -11.94 -12.87 31.30
C ALA A 334 -12.25 -11.44 30.80
N ALA A 335 -11.92 -11.13 29.54
CA ALA A 335 -12.18 -9.83 28.92
C ALA A 335 -13.70 -9.52 28.77
N ARG A 336 -14.58 -10.52 28.81
CA ARG A 336 -16.04 -10.31 28.89
C ARG A 336 -16.49 -9.74 30.25
N ASN A 337 -15.60 -9.72 31.25
CA ASN A 337 -15.72 -8.95 32.48
C ASN A 337 -16.93 -9.30 33.39
N THR A 338 -17.60 -10.44 33.21
CA THR A 338 -18.65 -10.93 34.12
C THR A 338 -18.06 -11.91 35.15
N VAL A 339 -18.79 -12.21 36.22
CA VAL A 339 -18.36 -13.23 37.20
C VAL A 339 -18.15 -14.59 36.52
N SER A 340 -19.18 -15.08 35.82
CA SER A 340 -19.13 -16.34 35.06
C SER A 340 -17.99 -16.38 34.02
N SER A 341 -17.68 -15.27 33.35
CA SER A 341 -16.59 -15.26 32.35
C SER A 341 -15.20 -15.24 32.99
N LEU A 342 -15.07 -14.67 34.20
CA LEU A 342 -13.86 -14.71 35.00
C LEU A 342 -13.66 -16.09 35.64
N GLU A 343 -14.73 -16.74 36.09
CA GLU A 343 -14.71 -18.13 36.60
C GLU A 343 -14.27 -19.10 35.49
N SER A 344 -14.89 -19.00 34.30
CA SER A 344 -14.50 -19.79 33.12
C SER A 344 -13.02 -19.59 32.74
N ALA A 345 -12.51 -18.35 32.83
CA ALA A 345 -11.09 -18.06 32.60
C ALA A 345 -10.19 -18.68 33.66
N ILE A 346 -10.55 -18.58 34.94
CA ILE A 346 -9.84 -19.19 36.07
C ILE A 346 -9.76 -20.71 35.87
N ASP A 347 -10.86 -21.38 35.53
CA ASP A 347 -10.89 -22.84 35.38
C ASP A 347 -10.08 -23.31 34.17
N LYS A 348 -10.08 -22.56 33.06
CA LYS A 348 -9.16 -22.80 31.93
C LYS A 348 -7.70 -22.62 32.30
N ALA A 349 -7.35 -21.64 33.14
CA ALA A 349 -5.97 -21.44 33.58
C ALA A 349 -5.51 -22.46 34.63
N LYS A 350 -6.39 -22.92 35.52
CA LYS A 350 -6.10 -23.99 36.52
C LYS A 350 -5.69 -25.32 35.88
N GLN A 351 -6.09 -25.57 34.64
CA GLN A 351 -5.71 -26.78 33.89
C GLN A 351 -4.22 -26.81 33.53
N LEU A 352 -3.48 -25.68 33.61
CA LEU A 352 -2.01 -25.70 33.57
C LEU A 352 -1.47 -26.21 34.91
N GLY A 353 -1.07 -27.48 34.95
CA GLY A 353 -0.40 -28.10 36.09
C GLY A 353 0.94 -27.41 36.46
N PRO A 354 1.52 -27.73 37.64
CA PRO A 354 2.70 -27.06 38.17
C PRO A 354 3.94 -27.21 37.29
N ASP A 355 4.07 -28.34 36.58
CA ASP A 355 5.22 -28.64 35.71
C ASP A 355 5.17 -27.92 34.34
N ARG A 356 4.17 -27.05 34.12
CA ARG A 356 3.97 -26.34 32.85
C ARG A 356 4.80 -25.06 32.76
N PRO A 357 5.48 -24.76 31.64
CA PRO A 357 6.35 -23.59 31.50
C PRO A 357 5.75 -22.23 31.85
N LEU A 358 4.43 -22.05 31.73
CA LEU A 358 3.74 -20.81 32.10
C LEU A 358 2.83 -20.93 33.33
N HIS A 359 3.06 -21.91 34.22
CA HIS A 359 2.26 -22.09 35.45
C HIS A 359 2.22 -20.82 36.33
N ASP A 360 3.37 -20.19 36.61
CA ASP A 360 3.43 -18.95 37.40
C ASP A 360 2.61 -17.81 36.77
N ARG A 361 2.59 -17.76 35.43
CA ARG A 361 1.78 -16.78 34.70
C ARG A 361 0.29 -17.11 34.83
N ALA A 362 -0.08 -18.38 34.80
CA ALA A 362 -1.45 -18.84 35.06
C ALA A 362 -1.90 -18.44 36.47
N GLN A 363 -1.09 -18.70 37.51
CA GLN A 363 -1.41 -18.34 38.90
C GLN A 363 -1.57 -16.82 39.09
N ALA A 364 -0.66 -16.02 38.52
CA ALA A 364 -0.77 -14.56 38.56
C ALA A 364 -2.05 -14.04 37.88
N LEU A 365 -2.50 -14.69 36.81
CA LEU A 365 -3.77 -14.37 36.14
C LEU A 365 -4.99 -14.82 36.96
N ILE A 366 -4.96 -16.02 37.54
CA ILE A 366 -6.01 -16.54 38.44
C ILE A 366 -6.22 -15.58 39.62
N GLY A 367 -5.16 -15.20 40.33
CA GLY A 367 -5.25 -14.26 41.46
C GLY A 367 -5.81 -12.89 41.05
N ARG A 368 -5.42 -12.38 39.87
CA ARG A 368 -5.97 -11.15 39.29
C ARG A 368 -7.47 -11.28 38.96
N TRP A 369 -7.90 -12.41 38.41
CA TRP A 369 -9.31 -12.64 38.05
C TRP A 369 -10.17 -12.88 39.30
N GLN A 370 -9.66 -13.57 40.33
CA GLN A 370 -10.31 -13.70 41.63
C GLN A 370 -10.53 -12.32 42.29
N ALA A 371 -9.50 -11.46 42.32
CA ALA A 371 -9.66 -10.08 42.79
C ALA A 371 -10.70 -9.31 41.95
N ALA A 372 -10.74 -9.52 40.63
CA ALA A 372 -11.71 -8.89 39.75
C ALA A 372 -13.16 -9.39 39.99
N ILE A 373 -13.37 -10.63 40.43
CA ILE A 373 -14.68 -11.18 40.84
C ILE A 373 -15.16 -10.48 42.12
N GLU A 374 -14.33 -10.42 43.16
CA GLU A 374 -14.71 -9.75 44.41
C GLU A 374 -15.00 -8.25 44.18
N GLY A 375 -14.21 -7.59 43.35
CA GLY A 375 -14.48 -6.20 42.93
C GLY A 375 -15.80 -6.03 42.18
N VAL A 376 -16.24 -7.02 41.38
CA VAL A 376 -17.56 -7.00 40.72
C VAL A 376 -18.68 -7.18 41.74
N LYS A 377 -18.51 -8.10 42.69
CA LYS A 377 -19.49 -8.37 43.75
C LYS A 377 -19.72 -7.15 44.64
N ILE A 378 -18.65 -6.52 45.15
CA ILE A 378 -18.71 -5.27 45.92
C ILE A 378 -19.42 -4.18 45.11
N LEU A 379 -19.07 -4.01 43.83
CA LEU A 379 -19.71 -3.01 42.98
C LEU A 379 -21.17 -3.30 42.65
N SER A 380 -21.57 -4.58 42.58
CA SER A 380 -22.97 -4.96 42.43
C SER A 380 -23.77 -4.56 43.67
N GLN A 381 -23.31 -4.93 44.86
CA GLN A 381 -23.93 -4.58 46.13
C GLN A 381 -23.97 -3.06 46.37
N ALA A 382 -22.94 -2.33 45.96
CA ALA A 382 -22.92 -0.87 46.03
C ALA A 382 -23.95 -0.24 45.07
N ARG A 383 -24.13 -0.78 43.86
CA ARG A 383 -25.14 -0.30 42.89
C ARG A 383 -26.56 -0.61 43.34
N GLU A 384 -26.78 -1.78 43.93
CA GLU A 384 -28.04 -2.20 44.53
C GLU A 384 -28.45 -1.22 45.65
N THR A 385 -27.58 -0.97 46.63
CA THR A 385 -27.84 0.03 47.67
C THR A 385 -28.03 1.43 47.08
N ALA A 386 -27.26 1.84 46.07
CA ALA A 386 -27.48 3.14 45.42
C ALA A 386 -28.81 3.26 44.64
N SER A 387 -29.49 2.14 44.39
CA SER A 387 -30.77 2.11 43.67
C SER A 387 -31.96 2.45 44.56
N GLU A 388 -31.87 2.21 45.87
CA GLU A 388 -32.84 2.64 46.90
C GLU A 388 -33.04 4.17 46.86
N GLY A 389 -31.96 4.91 46.60
CA GLY A 389 -31.98 6.35 46.38
C GLY A 389 -31.97 7.18 47.66
N GLY A 390 -31.82 8.50 47.51
CA GLY A 390 -31.61 9.42 48.63
C GLY A 390 -30.15 9.49 49.07
N ILE A 391 -29.86 10.44 49.96
CA ILE A 391 -28.49 10.78 50.36
C ILE A 391 -27.82 9.61 51.09
N ASP A 392 -28.51 9.01 52.06
CA ASP A 392 -27.97 7.96 52.93
C ASP A 392 -27.61 6.70 52.13
N ALA A 393 -28.49 6.28 51.22
CA ALA A 393 -28.24 5.14 50.33
C ALA A 393 -27.06 5.39 49.38
N TRP A 394 -26.90 6.61 48.86
CA TRP A 394 -25.73 6.96 48.05
C TRP A 394 -24.44 7.06 48.88
N GLN A 395 -24.51 7.47 50.15
CA GLN A 395 -23.36 7.44 51.06
C GLN A 395 -22.96 6.00 51.38
N ALA A 396 -23.91 5.13 51.75
CA ALA A 396 -23.66 3.72 51.99
C ALA A 396 -23.09 2.99 50.76
N ALA A 397 -23.59 3.33 49.55
CA ALA A 397 -23.03 2.84 48.30
C ALA A 397 -21.60 3.32 48.04
N ILE A 398 -21.28 4.59 48.36
CA ILE A 398 -19.91 5.10 48.31
C ILE A 398 -19.01 4.29 49.25
N SER A 399 -19.39 4.11 50.52
CA SER A 399 -18.61 3.33 51.48
C SER A 399 -18.38 1.88 51.03
N LYS A 400 -19.39 1.24 50.43
CA LYS A 400 -19.21 -0.10 49.81
C LYS A 400 -18.23 -0.07 48.65
N ALA A 401 -18.33 0.87 47.71
CA ALA A 401 -17.41 0.92 46.58
C ALA A 401 -15.98 1.34 46.97
N ASP A 402 -15.81 2.12 48.04
CA ASP A 402 -14.50 2.56 48.54
C ASP A 402 -13.72 1.40 49.19
N SER A 403 -14.40 0.32 49.59
CA SER A 403 -13.76 -0.91 50.05
C SER A 403 -13.10 -1.74 48.93
N VAL A 404 -13.20 -1.32 47.66
CA VAL A 404 -12.45 -1.93 46.55
C VAL A 404 -11.00 -1.43 46.60
N PRO A 405 -9.99 -2.29 46.87
CA PRO A 405 -8.61 -1.83 47.02
C PRO A 405 -8.03 -1.23 45.74
N GLN A 406 -7.08 -0.28 45.86
CA GLN A 406 -6.44 0.37 44.71
C GLN A 406 -5.76 -0.61 43.72
N ALA A 407 -5.22 -1.72 44.23
CA ALA A 407 -4.62 -2.78 43.42
C ALA A 407 -5.64 -3.67 42.68
N ASN A 408 -6.93 -3.55 42.99
CA ASN A 408 -7.97 -4.37 42.37
C ASN A 408 -8.23 -3.93 40.92
N PRO A 409 -8.34 -4.85 39.93
CA PRO A 409 -8.67 -4.51 38.55
C PRO A 409 -9.98 -3.72 38.36
N ARG A 410 -10.86 -3.65 39.37
CA ARG A 410 -12.12 -2.91 39.37
C ARG A 410 -12.04 -1.53 40.03
N TYR A 411 -10.92 -1.13 40.62
CA TYR A 411 -10.79 0.14 41.35
C TYR A 411 -11.27 1.36 40.55
N GLN A 412 -10.89 1.46 39.27
CA GLN A 412 -11.33 2.57 38.41
C GLN A 412 -12.86 2.61 38.23
N GLN A 413 -13.51 1.44 38.14
CA GLN A 413 -14.97 1.36 38.05
C GLN A 413 -15.64 1.75 39.38
N ALA A 414 -14.99 1.46 40.51
CA ALA A 414 -15.43 1.90 41.83
C ALA A 414 -15.34 3.42 41.99
N GLN A 415 -14.21 4.02 41.65
CA GLN A 415 -14.03 5.47 41.71
C GLN A 415 -15.01 6.21 40.80
N GLN A 416 -15.28 5.71 39.58
CA GLN A 416 -16.32 6.27 38.71
C GLN A 416 -17.73 6.21 39.35
N ALA A 417 -18.07 5.11 40.02
CA ALA A 417 -19.35 4.97 40.72
C ALA A 417 -19.44 5.94 41.92
N ILE A 418 -18.38 6.04 42.72
CA ILE A 418 -18.26 6.97 43.85
C ILE A 418 -18.48 8.41 43.39
N GLN A 419 -17.80 8.86 42.33
CA GLN A 419 -17.97 10.24 41.82
C GLN A 419 -19.39 10.49 41.29
N LYS A 420 -20.01 9.49 40.64
CA LYS A 420 -21.42 9.57 40.20
C LYS A 420 -22.38 9.74 41.38
N TRP A 421 -22.16 9.04 42.49
CA TRP A 421 -23.00 9.14 43.70
C TRP A 421 -22.72 10.41 44.50
N ARG A 422 -21.46 10.86 44.62
CA ARG A 422 -21.11 12.17 45.20
C ARG A 422 -21.83 13.30 44.47
N ARG A 423 -21.86 13.28 43.13
CA ARG A 423 -22.62 14.24 42.32
C ARG A 423 -24.13 14.20 42.60
N LYS A 424 -24.72 13.01 42.78
CA LYS A 424 -26.13 12.88 43.16
C LYS A 424 -26.43 13.47 44.55
N ILE A 425 -25.57 13.20 45.54
CA ILE A 425 -25.68 13.76 46.89
C ILE A 425 -25.65 15.29 46.84
N GLN A 426 -24.67 15.88 46.15
CA GLN A 426 -24.57 17.33 45.99
C GLN A 426 -25.85 17.91 45.35
N ILE A 427 -26.36 17.31 44.27
CA ILE A 427 -27.62 17.75 43.64
C ILE A 427 -28.80 17.68 44.63
N ALA A 428 -28.89 16.64 45.46
CA ALA A 428 -29.96 16.50 46.44
C ALA A 428 -29.84 17.50 47.61
N GLN A 429 -28.62 17.87 48.01
CA GLN A 429 -28.34 18.90 49.02
C GLN A 429 -28.64 20.32 48.49
N ASP A 430 -28.22 20.61 47.26
CA ASP A 430 -28.32 21.94 46.66
C ASP A 430 -29.73 22.25 46.13
N ARG A 431 -30.51 21.22 45.73
CA ARG A 431 -31.84 21.40 45.10
C ARG A 431 -32.84 22.11 46.02
N PRO A 432 -33.00 21.77 47.32
CA PRO A 432 -33.87 22.52 48.24
C PRO A 432 -33.49 24.00 48.37
N ILE A 433 -32.20 24.33 48.36
CA ILE A 433 -31.70 25.71 48.42
C ILE A 433 -32.17 26.49 47.18
N LEU A 434 -31.94 25.92 45.99
CA LEU A 434 -32.36 26.55 44.73
C LEU A 434 -33.88 26.67 44.62
N ASN A 435 -34.63 25.65 45.04
CA ASN A 435 -36.10 25.68 45.06
C ASN A 435 -36.62 26.75 46.04
N LYS A 436 -36.01 26.90 47.22
CA LYS A 436 -36.35 27.95 48.19
C LYS A 436 -36.07 29.34 47.62
N ALA A 437 -34.92 29.54 46.99
CA ALA A 437 -34.58 30.80 46.32
C ALA A 437 -35.62 31.16 45.24
N GLN A 438 -36.00 30.18 44.40
CA GLN A 438 -37.03 30.36 43.38
C GLN A 438 -38.41 30.69 43.97
N SER A 439 -38.82 30.02 45.05
CA SER A 439 -40.09 30.33 45.75
C SER A 439 -40.09 31.73 46.35
N VAL A 440 -38.99 32.17 46.99
CA VAL A 440 -38.88 33.54 47.50
C VAL A 440 -38.96 34.56 46.36
N ALA A 441 -38.30 34.32 45.23
CA ALA A 441 -38.35 35.20 44.05
C ALA A 441 -39.75 35.38 43.43
N GLN A 442 -40.68 34.46 43.66
CA GLN A 442 -42.07 34.59 43.19
C GLN A 442 -42.82 35.76 43.85
N GLY A 443 -42.32 36.28 44.98
CA GLY A 443 -42.88 37.49 45.62
C GLY A 443 -42.81 38.74 44.74
N GLY A 444 -41.97 38.78 43.69
CA GLY A 444 -42.00 39.82 42.67
C GLY A 444 -41.56 41.23 43.11
N THR A 445 -40.98 41.36 44.31
CA THR A 445 -40.44 42.61 44.85
C THR A 445 -38.92 42.64 44.82
N VAL A 446 -38.34 43.84 44.92
CA VAL A 446 -36.88 44.02 45.01
C VAL A 446 -36.29 43.25 46.19
N ASP A 447 -36.94 43.31 47.36
CA ASP A 447 -36.49 42.58 48.56
C ASP A 447 -36.57 41.07 48.37
N ALA A 448 -37.65 40.57 47.74
CA ALA A 448 -37.81 39.15 47.42
C ALA A 448 -36.72 38.65 46.47
N TRP A 449 -36.40 39.39 45.40
CA TRP A 449 -35.30 39.05 44.50
C TRP A 449 -33.93 39.13 45.17
N GLN A 450 -33.70 40.12 46.04
CA GLN A 450 -32.44 40.23 46.76
C GLN A 450 -32.25 39.08 47.77
N GLN A 451 -33.30 38.67 48.48
CA GLN A 451 -33.30 37.49 49.34
C GLN A 451 -33.08 36.20 48.53
N ALA A 452 -33.74 36.05 47.38
CA ALA A 452 -33.56 34.91 46.49
C ALA A 452 -32.11 34.79 45.99
N ILE A 453 -31.49 35.91 45.58
CA ILE A 453 -30.07 35.98 45.21
C ILE A 453 -29.19 35.47 46.37
N ASN A 454 -29.42 35.96 47.59
CA ASN A 454 -28.64 35.59 48.77
C ASN A 454 -28.76 34.10 49.13
N ILE A 455 -29.94 33.49 48.90
CA ILE A 455 -30.15 32.05 49.11
C ILE A 455 -29.47 31.25 48.00
N ALA A 456 -29.65 31.61 46.72
CA ALA A 456 -29.03 30.89 45.61
C ALA A 456 -27.48 30.98 45.62
N SER A 457 -26.91 32.07 46.14
CA SER A 457 -25.45 32.20 46.30
C SER A 457 -24.84 31.29 47.37
N GLN A 458 -25.64 30.57 48.16
CA GLN A 458 -25.16 29.52 49.07
C GLN A 458 -24.70 28.26 48.31
N ILE A 459 -25.08 28.11 47.04
CA ILE A 459 -24.60 27.02 46.18
C ILE A 459 -23.21 27.39 45.68
N GLU A 460 -22.19 26.68 46.19
CA GLU A 460 -20.77 26.98 45.98
C GLU A 460 -20.31 26.75 44.53
N ALA A 461 -19.23 27.43 44.12
CA ALA A 461 -18.58 27.17 42.85
C ALA A 461 -18.06 25.71 42.77
N GLY A 462 -18.20 25.09 41.60
CA GLY A 462 -17.86 23.67 41.39
C GLY A 462 -18.98 22.68 41.79
N ARG A 463 -20.04 23.13 42.48
CA ARG A 463 -21.23 22.31 42.73
C ARG A 463 -22.03 22.05 41.45
N PRO A 464 -22.72 20.91 41.31
CA PRO A 464 -23.43 20.56 40.07
C PRO A 464 -24.58 21.50 39.70
N LEU A 465 -25.17 22.22 40.67
CA LEU A 465 -26.25 23.19 40.43
C LEU A 465 -25.75 24.65 40.35
N TYR A 466 -24.45 24.90 40.46
CA TYR A 466 -23.89 26.26 40.48
C TYR A 466 -24.30 27.11 39.27
N SER A 467 -24.17 26.57 38.04
CA SER A 467 -24.58 27.30 36.83
C SER A 467 -26.06 27.69 36.87
N GLN A 468 -26.93 26.74 37.24
CA GLN A 468 -28.37 26.97 37.33
C GLN A 468 -28.74 28.02 38.40
N ALA A 469 -27.95 28.10 39.47
CA ALA A 469 -28.07 29.14 40.49
C ALA A 469 -27.61 30.51 39.96
N GLN A 470 -26.49 30.58 39.24
CA GLN A 470 -25.99 31.82 38.62
C GLN A 470 -26.94 32.37 37.56
N ASP A 471 -27.53 31.50 36.72
CA ASP A 471 -28.54 31.89 35.72
C ASP A 471 -29.73 32.58 36.40
N LYS A 472 -30.24 32.00 37.50
CA LYS A 472 -31.33 32.56 38.29
C LYS A 472 -30.95 33.86 39.02
N ILE A 473 -29.73 33.95 39.55
CA ILE A 473 -29.19 35.19 40.12
C ILE A 473 -29.13 36.30 39.06
N GLY A 474 -28.73 35.98 37.82
CA GLY A 474 -28.73 36.91 36.69
C GLY A 474 -30.14 37.43 36.34
N GLU A 475 -31.11 36.52 36.26
CA GLU A 475 -32.53 36.83 36.03
C GLU A 475 -33.07 37.79 37.11
N TRP A 476 -32.86 37.50 38.39
CA TRP A 476 -33.35 38.33 39.49
C TRP A 476 -32.65 39.69 39.57
N ARG A 477 -31.34 39.76 39.30
CA ARG A 477 -30.61 41.04 39.17
C ARG A 477 -31.20 41.91 38.06
N TYR A 478 -31.57 41.32 36.92
CA TYR A 478 -32.23 42.05 35.84
C TYR A 478 -33.60 42.59 36.26
N GLN A 479 -34.41 41.82 37.00
CA GLN A 479 -35.71 42.30 37.52
C GLN A 479 -35.57 43.47 38.51
N ILE A 480 -34.57 43.41 39.41
CA ILE A 480 -34.25 44.53 40.32
C ILE A 480 -33.89 45.79 39.52
N GLN A 481 -32.99 45.67 38.53
CA GLN A 481 -32.63 46.80 37.66
C GLN A 481 -33.85 47.32 36.88
N LEU A 482 -34.73 46.45 36.40
CA LEU A 482 -35.94 46.84 35.65
C LEU A 482 -36.86 47.73 36.50
N VAL A 483 -37.19 47.29 37.72
CA VAL A 483 -38.03 48.07 38.65
C VAL A 483 -37.37 49.39 39.03
N ARG A 484 -36.06 49.39 39.29
CA ARG A 484 -35.28 50.60 39.63
C ARG A 484 -35.20 51.61 38.48
N ASN A 485 -34.99 51.14 37.25
CA ASN A 485 -34.72 52.00 36.10
C ASN A 485 -36.01 52.50 35.42
N ARG A 486 -37.16 51.81 35.61
CA ARG A 486 -38.47 52.21 35.07
C ARG A 486 -38.91 53.62 35.47
N PRO A 487 -38.87 54.06 36.75
CA PRO A 487 -39.24 55.43 37.13
C PRO A 487 -38.30 56.49 36.53
N ILE A 488 -37.00 56.18 36.38
CA ILE A 488 -36.03 57.08 35.73
C ILE A 488 -36.44 57.33 34.27
N LEU A 489 -36.71 56.25 33.52
CA LEU A 489 -37.12 56.35 32.12
C LEU A 489 -38.49 57.03 31.95
N ASN A 490 -39.43 56.76 32.85
CA ASN A 490 -40.74 57.43 32.88
C ASN A 490 -40.58 58.94 33.14
N ARG A 491 -39.74 59.33 34.10
CA ARG A 491 -39.44 60.74 34.41
C ARG A 491 -38.78 61.44 33.22
N ALA A 492 -37.78 60.83 32.60
CA ALA A 492 -37.14 61.36 31.39
C ALA A 492 -38.17 61.57 30.26
N THR A 493 -39.04 60.59 30.05
CA THR A 493 -40.10 60.64 29.03
C THR A 493 -41.14 61.73 29.31
N SER A 494 -41.57 61.88 30.56
CA SER A 494 -42.46 62.97 30.99
C SER A 494 -41.80 64.35 30.79
N VAL A 495 -40.53 64.52 31.21
CA VAL A 495 -39.79 65.77 30.98
C VAL A 495 -39.67 66.09 29.49
N ALA A 496 -39.51 65.09 28.61
CA ALA A 496 -39.47 65.29 27.16
C ALA A 496 -40.79 65.74 26.53
N GLN A 497 -41.94 65.55 27.20
CA GLN A 497 -43.25 66.02 26.73
C GLN A 497 -43.35 67.55 26.74
N GLY A 498 -42.51 68.26 27.50
CA GLY A 498 -42.42 69.73 27.48
C GLY A 498 -42.04 70.36 26.12
N GLY A 499 -41.72 69.54 25.11
CA GLY A 499 -41.80 69.94 23.69
C GLY A 499 -40.76 70.95 23.19
N ASN A 500 -39.81 71.33 24.03
CA ASN A 500 -38.80 72.35 23.75
C ASN A 500 -37.36 71.83 23.96
N VAL A 501 -36.37 72.60 23.51
CA VAL A 501 -34.95 72.19 23.53
C VAL A 501 -34.44 71.94 24.95
N GLY A 502 -34.80 72.76 25.94
CA GLY A 502 -34.39 72.58 27.32
C GLY A 502 -35.04 71.36 27.98
N ALA A 503 -36.31 71.10 27.66
CA ALA A 503 -37.02 69.90 28.08
C ALA A 503 -36.36 68.62 27.51
N TRP A 504 -36.06 68.59 26.21
CA TRP A 504 -35.38 67.43 25.61
C TRP A 504 -33.95 67.23 26.09
N GLN A 505 -33.21 68.31 26.42
CA GLN A 505 -31.87 68.16 26.99
C GLN A 505 -31.95 67.51 28.37
N ARG A 506 -32.76 68.04 29.29
CA ARG A 506 -32.95 67.43 30.62
C ARG A 506 -33.45 65.99 30.56
N ALA A 507 -34.29 65.66 29.59
CA ALA A 507 -34.72 64.28 29.36
C ALA A 507 -33.56 63.36 28.93
N ILE A 508 -32.68 63.82 28.04
CA ILE A 508 -31.45 63.10 27.66
C ILE A 508 -30.58 62.87 28.89
N ASP A 509 -30.41 63.90 29.72
CA ASP A 509 -29.57 63.83 30.92
C ASP A 509 -30.12 62.76 31.89
N ILE A 510 -31.40 62.84 32.27
CA ILE A 510 -32.06 61.84 33.15
C ILE A 510 -32.04 60.42 32.57
N ALA A 511 -32.23 60.25 31.25
CA ALA A 511 -32.18 58.92 30.65
C ALA A 511 -30.74 58.37 30.50
N SER A 512 -29.72 59.23 30.59
CA SER A 512 -28.31 58.82 30.55
C SER A 512 -27.83 58.22 31.87
N ASP A 513 -28.58 58.43 32.97
CA ASP A 513 -28.36 57.77 34.26
C ASP A 513 -28.55 56.24 34.19
N ILE A 514 -29.23 55.73 33.14
CA ILE A 514 -29.41 54.30 32.89
C ILE A 514 -28.17 53.73 32.21
N GLY A 515 -27.29 53.14 33.02
CA GLY A 515 -25.98 52.62 32.62
C GLY A 515 -26.01 51.53 31.53
N SER A 516 -24.88 51.35 30.84
CA SER A 516 -24.73 50.30 29.83
C SER A 516 -24.78 48.91 30.47
N GLY A 517 -25.47 47.97 29.80
CA GLY A 517 -25.69 46.62 30.32
C GLY A 517 -26.81 46.49 31.35
N GLU A 518 -27.42 47.60 31.80
CA GLU A 518 -28.57 47.55 32.70
C GLU A 518 -29.91 47.34 31.98
N ALA A 519 -30.91 46.85 32.71
CA ALA A 519 -32.29 46.84 32.26
C ALA A 519 -32.76 48.23 31.78
N LEU A 520 -33.56 48.23 30.70
CA LEU A 520 -34.06 49.41 29.98
C LEU A 520 -33.02 50.28 29.24
N HIS A 521 -31.71 49.97 29.28
CA HIS A 521 -30.69 50.77 28.60
C HIS A 521 -30.96 50.99 27.10
N GLN A 522 -31.41 49.95 26.38
CA GLN A 522 -31.71 50.07 24.95
C GLN A 522 -32.91 50.98 24.65
N GLU A 523 -33.93 50.98 25.52
CA GLU A 523 -35.10 51.86 25.43
C GLU A 523 -34.70 53.31 25.74
N ALA A 524 -33.88 53.52 26.79
CA ALA A 524 -33.30 54.81 27.14
C ALA A 524 -32.46 55.39 26.00
N GLN A 525 -31.58 54.60 25.39
CA GLN A 525 -30.77 55.02 24.25
C GLN A 525 -31.61 55.32 23.00
N ALA A 526 -32.70 54.58 22.76
CA ALA A 526 -33.64 54.89 21.68
C ALA A 526 -34.30 56.27 21.89
N ASN A 527 -34.77 56.53 23.11
CA ASN A 527 -35.37 57.81 23.49
C ASN A 527 -34.37 58.98 23.38
N ILE A 528 -33.14 58.80 23.89
CA ILE A 528 -32.04 59.78 23.75
C ILE A 528 -31.77 60.11 22.28
N ARG A 529 -31.70 59.11 21.39
CA ARG A 529 -31.51 59.33 19.93
C ARG A 529 -32.65 60.16 19.35
N GLN A 530 -33.90 59.86 19.71
CA GLN A 530 -35.07 60.64 19.25
C GLN A 530 -35.03 62.09 19.74
N TRP A 531 -34.72 62.34 21.02
CA TRP A 531 -34.66 63.68 21.59
C TRP A 531 -33.52 64.51 21.01
N ARG A 532 -32.33 63.91 20.79
CA ARG A 532 -31.22 64.55 20.05
C ARG A 532 -31.65 64.96 18.64
N ALA A 533 -32.40 64.12 17.93
CA ALA A 533 -32.94 64.45 16.61
C ALA A 533 -33.99 65.59 16.65
N LYS A 534 -34.85 65.65 17.68
CA LYS A 534 -35.79 66.76 17.89
C LYS A 534 -35.06 68.09 18.15
N ILE A 535 -34.05 68.10 19.02
CA ILE A 535 -33.18 69.26 19.28
C ILE A 535 -32.52 69.74 17.98
N GLN A 536 -31.90 68.84 17.22
CA GLN A 536 -31.21 69.20 15.98
C GLN A 536 -32.18 69.74 14.92
N ARG A 537 -33.42 69.21 14.85
CA ARG A 537 -34.47 69.75 13.97
C ARG A 537 -34.82 71.20 14.30
N VAL A 538 -34.92 71.56 15.58
CA VAL A 538 -35.18 72.96 15.99
C VAL A 538 -33.98 73.86 15.66
N LYS A 539 -32.76 73.44 15.99
CA LYS A 539 -31.53 74.18 15.64
C LYS A 539 -31.43 74.44 14.13
N ASN A 540 -31.68 73.41 13.32
CA ASN A 540 -31.64 73.51 11.86
C ASN A 540 -32.80 74.34 11.28
N ARG A 541 -33.99 74.33 11.90
CA ARG A 541 -35.10 75.24 11.53
C ARG A 541 -34.71 76.70 11.75
N GLY A 542 -34.04 77.00 12.87
CA GLY A 542 -33.50 78.32 13.16
C GLY A 542 -32.47 78.78 12.12
N ARG A 543 -31.48 77.92 11.80
CA ARG A 543 -30.48 78.18 10.75
C ARG A 543 -31.12 78.41 9.38
N LEU A 544 -32.04 77.54 8.96
CA LEU A 544 -32.73 77.65 7.68
C LEU A 544 -33.60 78.91 7.59
N ASN A 545 -34.25 79.31 8.68
CA ASN A 545 -35.01 80.56 8.74
C ASN A 545 -34.10 81.81 8.66
N ARG A 546 -32.92 81.78 9.31
CA ARG A 546 -31.90 82.84 9.16
C ARG A 546 -31.40 82.92 7.72
N ALA A 547 -31.11 81.78 7.08
CA ALA A 547 -30.72 81.72 5.69
C ALA A 547 -31.80 82.30 4.75
N LYS A 548 -33.06 81.92 4.93
CA LYS A 548 -34.20 82.49 4.18
C LYS A 548 -34.30 84.01 4.32
N ARG A 549 -34.13 84.57 5.52
CA ARG A 549 -34.12 86.03 5.72
C ARG A 549 -32.96 86.72 4.97
N LEU A 550 -31.77 86.13 4.98
CA LEU A 550 -30.62 86.65 4.21
C LEU A 550 -30.88 86.62 2.70
N ALA A 551 -31.50 85.56 2.17
CA ALA A 551 -31.86 85.47 0.76
C ALA A 551 -32.92 86.50 0.36
N ASN A 552 -33.94 86.71 1.19
CA ASN A 552 -34.97 87.72 0.96
C ASN A 552 -34.38 89.15 0.95
N ALA A 553 -33.32 89.40 1.73
CA ALA A 553 -32.55 90.64 1.71
C ALA A 553 -31.52 90.72 0.56
N GLY A 554 -31.62 89.85 -0.46
CA GLY A 554 -30.71 89.80 -1.62
C GLY A 554 -29.31 89.21 -1.34
N LYS A 555 -28.99 88.85 -0.10
CA LYS A 555 -27.67 88.35 0.33
C LYS A 555 -27.52 86.84 0.07
N TYR A 556 -27.78 86.41 -1.16
CA TYR A 556 -27.86 84.99 -1.54
C TYR A 556 -26.62 84.15 -1.18
N GLN A 557 -25.40 84.67 -1.36
CA GLN A 557 -24.18 83.95 -0.97
C GLN A 557 -24.13 83.67 0.55
N GLN A 558 -24.51 84.64 1.38
CA GLN A 558 -24.55 84.46 2.83
C GLN A 558 -25.67 83.49 3.25
N ALA A 559 -26.81 83.53 2.56
CA ALA A 559 -27.90 82.59 2.76
C ALA A 559 -27.49 81.13 2.45
N ILE A 560 -26.81 80.92 1.32
CA ILE A 560 -26.25 79.62 0.92
C ILE A 560 -25.28 79.11 2.00
N ASN A 561 -24.29 79.93 2.39
CA ASN A 561 -23.31 79.55 3.40
C ASN A 561 -23.96 79.15 4.75
N VAL A 562 -25.01 79.86 5.20
CA VAL A 562 -25.73 79.52 6.44
C VAL A 562 -26.59 78.26 6.29
N ALA A 563 -27.17 78.01 5.12
CA ALA A 563 -27.93 76.78 4.87
C ALA A 563 -27.02 75.55 4.71
N GLN A 564 -25.81 75.70 4.16
CA GLN A 564 -24.81 74.62 4.03
C GLN A 564 -24.33 74.08 5.39
N GLN A 565 -24.49 74.83 6.48
CA GLN A 565 -24.25 74.35 7.85
C GLN A 565 -25.26 73.28 8.33
N ILE A 566 -26.29 72.99 7.53
CA ILE A 566 -27.20 71.86 7.72
C ILE A 566 -26.66 70.73 6.84
N GLY A 567 -25.84 69.84 7.42
CA GLY A 567 -25.14 68.78 6.69
C GLY A 567 -26.00 67.56 6.33
N ARG A 568 -25.49 66.69 5.44
CA ARG A 568 -26.15 65.44 5.02
C ARG A 568 -26.45 64.55 6.23
N GLY A 569 -27.62 63.92 6.24
CA GLY A 569 -28.10 63.12 7.38
C GLY A 569 -28.71 63.92 8.53
N GLN A 570 -28.57 65.25 8.57
CA GLN A 570 -29.23 66.05 9.60
C GLN A 570 -30.71 66.33 9.27
N PRO A 571 -31.59 66.52 10.28
CA PRO A 571 -32.95 66.98 10.06
C PRO A 571 -33.00 68.28 9.25
N LEU A 572 -33.95 68.35 8.31
CA LEU A 572 -34.17 69.47 7.37
C LEU A 572 -33.09 69.64 6.28
N HIS A 573 -32.12 68.73 6.13
CA HIS A 573 -31.12 68.77 5.05
C HIS A 573 -31.74 68.96 3.66
N GLY A 574 -32.69 68.10 3.25
CA GLY A 574 -33.31 68.21 1.92
C GLY A 574 -34.01 69.56 1.67
N GLN A 575 -34.64 70.15 2.70
CA GLN A 575 -35.23 71.49 2.60
C GLN A 575 -34.18 72.60 2.49
N ALA A 576 -33.02 72.42 3.11
CA ALA A 576 -31.88 73.32 2.97
C ALA A 576 -31.25 73.22 1.58
N SER A 577 -31.00 71.99 1.08
CA SER A 577 -30.45 71.73 -0.26
C SER A 577 -31.31 72.35 -1.37
N ALA A 578 -32.63 72.15 -1.35
CA ALA A 578 -33.54 72.73 -2.33
C ALA A 578 -33.51 74.28 -2.32
N ARG A 579 -33.35 74.89 -1.14
CA ARG A 579 -33.23 76.36 -1.02
C ARG A 579 -31.86 76.87 -1.47
N ILE A 580 -30.79 76.12 -1.22
CA ILE A 580 -29.45 76.43 -1.74
C ILE A 580 -29.47 76.44 -3.28
N GLN A 581 -30.13 75.48 -3.92
CA GLN A 581 -30.26 75.40 -5.38
C GLN A 581 -31.00 76.62 -5.98
N ASP A 582 -32.18 76.98 -5.45
CA ASP A 582 -32.93 78.19 -5.84
C ASP A 582 -32.07 79.47 -5.69
N TRP A 583 -31.35 79.61 -4.59
CA TRP A 583 -30.50 80.78 -4.35
C TRP A 583 -29.24 80.82 -5.23
N GLN A 584 -28.66 79.67 -5.57
CA GLN A 584 -27.54 79.56 -6.52
C GLN A 584 -27.97 80.01 -7.92
N GLN A 585 -29.17 79.59 -8.38
CA GLN A 585 -29.74 80.01 -9.66
C GLN A 585 -30.05 81.52 -9.70
N ARG A 586 -30.62 82.08 -8.62
CA ARG A 586 -30.86 83.54 -8.52
C ARG A 586 -29.55 84.33 -8.54
N LEU A 587 -28.53 83.85 -7.82
CA LEU A 587 -27.23 84.51 -7.73
C LEU A 587 -26.48 84.49 -9.07
N SER A 588 -26.52 83.38 -9.81
CA SER A 588 -25.93 83.31 -11.16
C SER A 588 -26.66 84.22 -12.15
N ALA A 589 -28.00 84.27 -12.09
CA ALA A 589 -28.80 85.18 -12.92
C ALA A 589 -28.49 86.67 -12.65
N ILE A 590 -28.30 87.07 -11.39
CA ILE A 590 -27.89 88.44 -11.03
C ILE A 590 -26.48 88.74 -11.55
N ARG A 591 -25.51 87.85 -11.34
CA ARG A 591 -24.14 88.00 -11.86
C ARG A 591 -24.12 88.10 -13.40
N ALA A 592 -24.92 87.29 -14.09
CA ALA A 592 -25.04 87.33 -15.55
C ALA A 592 -25.65 88.66 -16.05
N ARG A 593 -26.66 89.21 -15.36
CA ARG A 593 -27.22 90.55 -15.66
C ARG A 593 -26.17 91.65 -15.47
N GLN A 594 -25.44 91.64 -14.36
CA GLN A 594 -24.35 92.59 -14.09
C GLN A 594 -23.23 92.50 -15.14
N GLN A 595 -22.81 91.29 -15.53
CA GLN A 595 -21.83 91.10 -16.59
C GLN A 595 -22.34 91.61 -17.96
N ARG A 596 -23.62 91.42 -18.28
CA ARG A 596 -24.23 91.99 -19.50
C ARG A 596 -24.22 93.52 -19.46
N GLN A 597 -24.60 94.13 -18.34
CA GLN A 597 -24.54 95.60 -18.14
C GLN A 597 -23.11 96.13 -18.25
N GLN A 598 -22.13 95.50 -17.60
CA GLN A 598 -20.71 95.88 -17.72
C GLN A 598 -20.18 95.72 -19.15
N ARG A 599 -20.58 94.67 -19.87
CA ARG A 599 -20.26 94.50 -21.30
C ARG A 599 -20.90 95.59 -22.17
N GLN A 600 -22.14 95.99 -21.88
CA GLN A 600 -22.82 97.11 -22.55
C GLN A 600 -22.11 98.44 -22.26
N GLN A 601 -21.80 98.76 -21.00
CA GLN A 601 -21.03 99.95 -20.62
C GLN A 601 -19.64 99.98 -21.26
N ARG A 602 -18.93 98.84 -21.31
CA ARG A 602 -17.65 98.73 -22.04
C ARG A 602 -17.81 98.93 -23.54
N ARG A 603 -18.90 98.45 -24.16
CA ARG A 603 -19.23 98.72 -25.57
C ARG A 603 -19.55 100.21 -25.80
N GLN A 604 -20.36 100.83 -24.95
CA GLN A 604 -20.68 102.26 -25.02
C GLN A 604 -19.43 103.14 -24.85
N ARG A 605 -18.57 102.85 -23.87
CA ARG A 605 -17.27 103.56 -23.71
C ARG A 605 -16.38 103.41 -24.95
N ARG A 606 -16.29 102.21 -25.54
CA ARG A 606 -15.57 102.00 -26.81
C ARG A 606 -16.18 102.78 -27.97
N GLN A 607 -17.51 102.87 -28.05
CA GLN A 607 -18.21 103.66 -29.08
C GLN A 607 -17.97 105.16 -28.90
N GLN A 608 -17.99 105.68 -27.66
CA GLN A 608 -17.67 107.07 -27.35
C GLN A 608 -16.20 107.40 -27.69
N GLN A 609 -15.25 106.51 -27.36
CA GLN A 609 -13.85 106.66 -27.76
C GLN A 609 -13.69 106.68 -29.29
N GLN A 610 -14.40 105.80 -30.02
CA GLN A 610 -14.41 105.82 -31.48
C GLN A 610 -15.06 107.07 -32.07
N GLN A 611 -16.10 107.63 -31.43
CA GLN A 611 -16.70 108.90 -31.85
C GLN A 611 -15.76 110.08 -31.61
N GLN A 612 -15.07 110.13 -30.47
CA GLN A 612 -14.04 111.15 -30.20
C GLN A 612 -12.88 111.05 -31.19
N GLN A 613 -12.41 109.84 -31.51
CA GLN A 613 -11.40 109.62 -32.56
C GLN A 613 -11.88 110.08 -33.95
N ARG A 614 -13.14 109.79 -34.32
CA ARG A 614 -13.72 110.29 -35.59
C ARG A 614 -13.87 111.81 -35.60
N GLN A 615 -14.27 112.43 -34.50
CA GLN A 615 -14.36 113.90 -34.39
C GLN A 615 -12.98 114.54 -34.50
N GLN A 616 -11.95 113.98 -33.85
CA GLN A 616 -10.56 114.41 -34.00
C GLN A 616 -10.09 114.30 -35.47
N GLN A 617 -10.36 113.16 -36.12
CA GLN A 617 -10.04 112.95 -37.54
C GLN A 617 -10.78 113.92 -38.47
N GLN A 618 -12.06 114.18 -38.23
CA GLN A 618 -12.86 115.14 -39.00
C GLN A 618 -12.39 116.59 -38.78
N SER A 619 -12.02 116.98 -37.56
CA SER A 619 -11.43 118.31 -37.32
C SER A 619 -10.07 118.49 -37.99
N SER A 620 -9.23 117.44 -38.06
CA SER A 620 -7.98 117.51 -38.84
C SER A 620 -8.20 117.56 -40.35
N GLN A 621 -9.28 116.95 -40.87
CA GLN A 621 -9.61 116.98 -42.30
C GLN A 621 -10.33 118.28 -42.72
N GLY A 622 -11.12 118.90 -41.83
CA GLY A 622 -11.83 120.15 -42.12
C GLY A 622 -10.94 121.39 -42.30
N GLN A 623 -9.72 121.39 -41.72
CA GLN A 623 -8.72 122.45 -41.92
C GLN A 623 -7.70 122.15 -43.02
N SER A 624 -7.87 121.04 -43.77
CA SER A 624 -6.98 120.63 -44.87
C SER A 624 -7.71 120.42 -46.21
N GLN A 625 -8.86 121.09 -46.38
CA GLN A 625 -9.54 121.26 -47.68
C GLN A 625 -9.87 122.74 -47.97
N GLN A 626 -8.88 123.62 -47.79
CA GLN A 626 -8.83 124.88 -48.50
C GLN A 626 -7.36 125.15 -48.89
N SER A 627 -7.10 125.23 -50.21
CA SER A 627 -5.77 125.40 -50.84
C SER A 627 -4.84 124.17 -50.81
N GLN A 628 -4.33 123.64 -51.93
CA GLN A 628 -4.58 123.89 -53.36
C GLN A 628 -4.00 122.71 -54.20
N SER A 629 -4.55 122.48 -55.39
CA SER A 629 -3.98 121.84 -56.62
C SER A 629 -2.93 120.70 -56.60
N GLU A 630 -3.12 119.75 -57.54
CA GLU A 630 -2.13 118.87 -58.23
C GLU A 630 -1.66 117.51 -57.63
N PRO A 631 -1.18 116.53 -58.47
CA PRO A 631 -1.36 115.09 -58.21
C PRO A 631 -0.13 114.15 -58.30
N ARG A 632 -0.39 112.85 -58.07
CA ARG A 632 0.47 111.63 -58.23
C ARG A 632 1.47 111.32 -57.09
N ASP A 633 1.82 110.06 -56.80
CA ASP A 633 1.73 108.83 -57.63
C ASP A 633 1.34 107.52 -56.88
N MET A 634 1.00 106.48 -57.65
CA MET A 634 0.89 105.04 -57.25
C MET A 634 2.29 104.36 -57.36
N PRO A 635 2.57 103.11 -56.86
CA PRO A 635 1.76 101.86 -56.93
C PRO A 635 1.90 100.97 -55.64
N GLU A 636 1.56 99.67 -55.50
CA GLU A 636 0.72 98.65 -56.19
C GLU A 636 0.30 97.54 -55.16
N PRO A 637 -0.61 96.59 -55.47
CA PRO A 637 -0.96 95.42 -54.63
C PRO A 637 -0.40 94.11 -55.25
N PRO A 638 -0.85 92.88 -54.89
CA PRO A 638 -1.24 92.27 -53.60
C PRO A 638 -0.42 90.97 -53.30
N GLY A 639 -0.77 90.19 -52.26
CA GLY A 639 -0.28 88.81 -52.10
C GLY A 639 -1.03 88.01 -51.00
N PRO A 640 -1.41 86.70 -51.18
CA PRO A 640 -2.48 86.07 -50.38
C PRO A 640 -2.17 84.75 -49.62
N GLU A 641 -3.02 84.45 -48.61
CA GLU A 641 -3.31 83.10 -48.02
C GLU A 641 -2.13 82.27 -47.41
N PRO A 642 -2.31 81.07 -46.76
CA PRO A 642 -3.53 80.27 -46.49
C PRO A 642 -3.76 79.72 -45.03
N VAL A 643 -5.04 79.46 -44.73
CA VAL A 643 -5.73 78.30 -44.08
C VAL A 643 -5.01 77.23 -43.18
N ARG A 644 -5.48 77.12 -41.89
CA ARG A 644 -5.59 75.91 -40.97
C ARG A 644 -4.31 75.22 -40.41
N PRO A 645 -4.37 74.24 -39.45
CA PRO A 645 -5.51 73.50 -38.85
C PRO A 645 -5.59 73.41 -37.28
N SER A 646 -6.50 72.55 -36.80
CA SER A 646 -6.83 72.20 -35.40
C SER A 646 -5.98 71.06 -34.81
N GLU A 647 -5.88 70.93 -33.47
CA GLU A 647 -5.68 69.68 -32.69
C GLU A 647 -6.06 69.93 -31.19
N ILE A 648 -6.83 69.09 -30.47
CA ILE A 648 -6.53 67.82 -29.72
C ILE A 648 -5.62 68.01 -28.47
N GLY A 649 -6.00 67.41 -27.31
CA GLY A 649 -5.02 67.01 -26.29
C GLY A 649 -5.37 67.09 -24.78
N SER A 650 -5.84 65.96 -24.22
CA SER A 650 -5.43 65.34 -22.94
C SER A 650 -5.55 65.99 -21.54
N SER A 651 -5.94 65.13 -20.58
CA SER A 651 -5.82 65.24 -19.10
C SER A 651 -4.35 65.14 -18.62
N PRO A 652 -4.02 65.39 -17.33
CA PRO A 652 -4.50 64.60 -16.17
C PRO A 652 -5.62 65.24 -15.33
#